data_AF-W4E9A5-F1
#
_entry.id   AF-W4E9A5-F1
#
_cell.length_a   1.000
_cell.length_b   1.000
_cell.length_c   1.000
_cell.angle_alpha   90.00
_cell.angle_beta   90.00
_cell.angle_gamma   90.00
#
_symmetry.space_group_name_H-M   'P 1'
#
loop_
_entity.id
_entity.type
_entity.pdbx_description
1 polymer ?
#
loop_
_entity_poly.entity_id
_entity_poly.type
_entity_poly.pdbx_seq_one_letter_code
_entity_poly.pdbx_strand_id
1 'polypeptide(L)'
;MLTHKVMRLLLVLAVAFAGFIPQTAGAAEPEPGTEPVQQVAAAGPATIQNYPMPSIYTPSSVYSLKVNNENVPVVKYLPDYDYAQFSFEGTISLEVTADKPITSYSISPLAKNITGTVNGNKLTFTLSASTYVIVDINTPANEDPNEKDPDKRRKRLVIAADPLETDIPASSGPGIYNVTAAPYNADKTGATITSGAIQQAIDAASQAGGGTVYIPAGVYKSSNLTLKSNVTFYLAGGAVIVGTGRGEDYRNDFRKDSISDGTYFIRTATNSVNITMRGRGTIDGKGIEMRKRKMTNPPATHKQGEGFINNLVVPMATSNFKFDGLTLRDGGFWAFLVVRSDNVTITNYKGYQDLFTLEDDAIDINESQNVLVKHALAISDDDTFSTKTWPQKGMSKDWPGAIEHLENVVFEDCFAWTRCAAFKLGMGICTPQIGVTIRNSYVYQSARALLVDHAYTENPLPVEGWAKDVTFENIDIERVGINQFGNYWLRVSTSTAGDVSNVILRNINVRETGGDSPIQGNPTRGGMVNGVTFENVVVKGTLAKNLSDLKVSIKNENVSGVVFANTDQAWFSDHFTSGLTTDWTMASGANSWAVTDQTGNRVLSTSQTTTALITAKAGAAWTDYTYEARARLPLINGSENAGIVFRVQDQNNFYMYRINAGTSQLELYKAVAGTLTQVSTTSFVPVKNQWYTLKATVQGNTIKGYVDGVLKTTWTNPVNELTSGGIGFRTTSAGVWYDDAKVTAIHNPPTDITFSATQVPELTTPGGLVGTFTTAHPDAGQTFTYALVPGQGDADNSSFSITPQGDRLILRTTPDYEAKSSYSIRVKSIDASGLSLEKSFTIQVTDVDETPIDANPNSVRFTDNFEDGNTTGWTAASGTWSVTTDGSTKALIQTKGNSTGLITAGDSWQDIAMEAKVKVPIANANAGILFRVQDANNYYMYRINVNDKKLELFKAVGGTLTPVSSTLFADAAAGQWYTLKAVIKGNRILGFVDGQLKLEWTNPQTELTAGKIGFRTTSQNAVFDNARVTGIHKVTANALKTVTQDVYEAVTPEGNRLSLSPGSPLAGETLTLTAEGHNQSLAPVAPGDERYYPEAWSSTEDGMAGVFTVTDEVYQAAYVPTAVGDYKITVIYRKQVWDGTAWADTELTDSLIVDIKVIPKPADAEGDSTTEQDPPVLG
;
A
#
# COMPACT_ATOMS: atom_id res chain seq x y z
N MET A 1 -7.40 57.49 45.78
CA MET A 1 -8.40 58.03 46.74
C MET A 1 -9.48 58.70 45.92
N LEU A 2 -10.78 58.52 46.08
CA LEU A 2 -11.69 57.86 47.02
C LEU A 2 -12.99 57.71 46.17
N THR A 3 -13.83 56.68 46.30
CA THR A 3 -15.08 56.77 47.10
C THR A 3 -15.89 55.45 47.09
N HIS A 4 -16.33 55.07 48.29
CA HIS A 4 -17.64 54.55 48.77
C HIS A 4 -18.48 53.61 47.85
N LYS A 5 -18.70 52.32 48.19
CA LYS A 5 -19.52 51.66 49.25
C LYS A 5 -21.00 51.35 48.88
N VAL A 6 -21.27 50.03 48.78
CA VAL A 6 -22.45 49.23 49.23
C VAL A 6 -23.80 49.37 48.49
N MET A 7 -24.31 48.27 47.88
CA MET A 7 -25.45 47.42 48.31
C MET A 7 -25.94 46.46 47.18
N ARG A 8 -26.61 45.35 47.56
CA ARG A 8 -27.04 44.16 46.77
C ARG A 8 -28.05 44.44 45.62
N LEU A 9 -28.01 43.68 44.51
CA LEU A 9 -29.07 42.80 43.92
C LEU A 9 -28.81 42.42 42.43
N LEU A 10 -29.00 41.13 42.10
CA LEU A 10 -29.29 40.43 40.82
C LEU A 10 -28.64 40.79 39.44
N LEU A 11 -28.10 39.72 38.84
CA LEU A 11 -28.19 39.26 37.43
C LEU A 11 -27.57 40.09 36.28
N VAL A 12 -26.63 39.48 35.55
CA VAL A 12 -26.56 39.28 34.07
C VAL A 12 -25.12 39.37 33.51
N LEU A 13 -24.77 38.28 32.79
CA LEU A 13 -23.78 38.08 31.72
C LEU A 13 -22.36 38.67 31.79
N ALA A 14 -21.41 37.73 31.84
CA ALA A 14 -20.28 37.53 30.93
C ALA A 14 -19.55 38.76 30.34
N VAL A 15 -18.22 38.82 30.57
CA VAL A 15 -17.19 38.60 29.53
C VAL A 15 -15.79 38.71 30.18
N ALA A 16 -15.10 37.56 30.13
CA ALA A 16 -13.71 37.33 29.77
C ALA A 16 -12.49 37.81 30.61
N PHE A 17 -11.54 36.87 30.59
CA PHE A 17 -10.08 36.94 30.67
C PHE A 17 -9.35 36.83 32.02
N ALA A 18 -8.69 35.67 32.11
CA ALA A 18 -7.29 35.46 32.49
C ALA A 18 -6.96 35.18 33.96
N GLY A 19 -6.29 34.03 34.14
CA GLY A 19 -5.10 33.98 34.98
C GLY A 19 -5.26 33.37 36.37
N PHE A 20 -5.37 32.05 36.44
CA PHE A 20 -4.68 31.26 37.47
C PHE A 20 -3.15 31.43 37.27
N ILE A 21 -2.25 31.38 38.24
CA ILE A 21 -2.00 30.60 39.48
C ILE A 21 -1.08 31.51 40.36
N PRO A 22 -0.56 31.18 41.59
CA PRO A 22 -0.61 29.93 42.37
C PRO A 22 -0.73 30.04 43.90
N GLN A 23 -1.03 28.92 44.59
CA GLN A 23 -0.23 28.47 45.75
C GLN A 23 -0.62 27.06 46.25
N THR A 24 0.40 26.23 46.42
CA THR A 24 0.50 25.02 47.25
C THR A 24 0.60 25.43 48.74
N ALA A 25 0.49 24.62 49.80
CA ALA A 25 0.53 23.18 50.08
C ALA A 25 -0.10 22.93 51.48
N GLY A 26 -0.42 21.68 51.82
CA GLY A 26 -0.60 21.24 53.22
C GLY A 26 -1.36 19.92 53.39
N ALA A 27 -0.61 18.82 53.51
CA ALA A 27 -1.04 17.44 53.83
C ALA A 27 -1.53 17.30 55.31
N ALA A 28 -2.11 16.21 55.83
CA ALA A 28 -2.27 14.80 55.45
C ALA A 28 -3.40 14.14 56.27
N GLU A 29 -3.94 12.99 55.83
CA GLU A 29 -4.36 11.80 56.65
C GLU A 29 -4.71 10.59 55.71
N PRO A 30 -4.79 9.32 56.19
CA PRO A 30 -4.11 8.15 55.59
C PRO A 30 -5.00 7.12 54.83
N GLU A 31 -4.33 6.17 54.15
CA GLU A 31 -4.85 5.18 53.18
C GLU A 31 -5.68 4.00 53.70
N PRO A 32 -6.48 3.38 52.79
CA PRO A 32 -6.64 1.93 52.72
C PRO A 32 -6.57 1.33 51.27
N GLY A 33 -5.81 0.23 51.12
CA GLY A 33 -6.20 -1.02 50.43
C GLY A 33 -6.13 -1.12 48.91
N THR A 34 -5.15 -1.86 48.39
CA THR A 34 -4.98 -2.28 46.99
C THR A 34 -5.86 -3.48 46.61
N GLU A 35 -6.73 -3.32 45.59
CA GLU A 35 -7.39 -4.40 44.83
C GLU A 35 -6.62 -4.65 43.50
N PRO A 36 -6.53 -5.89 42.99
CA PRO A 36 -5.62 -6.25 41.91
C PRO A 36 -6.12 -5.76 40.53
N VAL A 37 -5.22 -5.15 39.78
CA VAL A 37 -5.43 -4.80 38.37
C VAL A 37 -5.66 -6.08 37.56
N GLN A 38 -6.86 -6.22 36.97
CA GLN A 38 -7.15 -7.29 36.03
C GLN A 38 -6.37 -7.03 34.74
N GLN A 39 -5.39 -7.90 34.49
CA GLN A 39 -4.45 -7.85 33.39
C GLN A 39 -5.21 -8.02 32.07
N VAL A 40 -5.18 -6.98 31.22
CA VAL A 40 -5.65 -7.03 29.83
C VAL A 40 -4.93 -8.20 29.15
N ALA A 41 -5.68 -9.11 28.52
CA ALA A 41 -5.11 -10.18 27.72
C ALA A 41 -4.18 -9.55 26.66
N ALA A 42 -2.90 -9.91 26.71
CA ALA A 42 -1.86 -9.32 25.88
C ALA A 42 -2.19 -9.57 24.40
N ALA A 43 -2.13 -8.51 23.58
CA ALA A 43 -1.96 -8.67 22.15
C ALA A 43 -0.82 -9.67 21.90
N GLY A 44 -0.99 -10.57 20.92
CA GLY A 44 0.06 -11.52 20.55
C GLY A 44 1.42 -10.80 20.47
N PRO A 45 2.50 -11.38 21.01
CA PRO A 45 3.76 -10.67 21.17
C PRO A 45 4.21 -10.16 19.81
N ALA A 46 4.45 -8.85 19.69
CA ALA A 46 4.97 -8.28 18.46
C ALA A 46 6.31 -8.96 18.14
N THR A 47 6.43 -9.46 16.91
CA THR A 47 7.65 -10.10 16.46
C THR A 47 8.60 -9.02 15.98
N ILE A 48 9.80 -8.99 16.53
CA ILE A 48 10.87 -8.06 16.14
C ILE A 48 12.02 -8.89 15.61
N GLN A 49 12.52 -8.51 14.44
CA GLN A 49 13.75 -9.05 13.90
C GLN A 49 14.82 -7.96 13.87
N ASN A 50 15.73 -8.07 14.82
CA ASN A 50 16.91 -7.23 14.91
C ASN A 50 18.06 -7.81 14.10
N TYR A 51 18.91 -6.92 13.56
CA TYR A 51 20.06 -7.32 12.76
C TYR A 51 21.36 -7.01 13.50
N PRO A 52 22.38 -7.90 13.42
CA PRO A 52 23.65 -7.63 14.07
C PRO A 52 24.35 -6.44 13.41
N MET A 53 24.97 -5.59 14.23
CA MET A 53 25.77 -4.48 13.73
C MET A 53 27.00 -5.02 12.97
N PRO A 54 27.21 -4.62 11.70
CA PRO A 54 28.41 -4.98 10.96
C PRO A 54 29.67 -4.48 11.66
N SER A 55 30.74 -5.30 11.67
CA SER A 55 31.98 -5.02 12.42
C SER A 55 32.76 -3.77 11.97
N ILE A 56 32.48 -3.28 10.76
CA ILE A 56 33.07 -2.03 10.23
C ILE A 56 32.31 -0.77 10.66
N TYR A 57 31.13 -0.92 11.29
CA TYR A 57 30.32 0.18 11.77
C TYR A 57 30.51 0.36 13.28
N THR A 58 30.18 1.56 13.77
CA THR A 58 30.29 1.89 15.19
C THR A 58 28.93 2.34 15.71
N PRO A 59 28.63 2.11 17.00
CA PRO A 59 27.38 2.57 17.59
C PRO A 59 27.33 4.10 17.68
N SER A 60 26.13 4.65 17.58
CA SER A 60 25.87 6.07 17.84
C SER A 60 26.33 6.46 19.25
N SER A 61 26.94 7.64 19.36
CA SER A 61 27.25 8.28 20.65
C SER A 61 26.17 9.25 21.11
N VAL A 62 25.14 9.47 20.29
CA VAL A 62 24.08 10.46 20.54
C VAL A 62 22.75 9.78 20.86
N TYR A 63 22.46 8.66 20.20
CA TYR A 63 21.19 7.96 20.32
C TYR A 63 21.40 6.48 20.65
N SER A 64 20.49 5.94 21.46
CA SER A 64 20.27 4.49 21.56
C SER A 64 18.79 4.20 21.40
N LEU A 65 18.46 3.01 20.92
CA LEU A 65 17.09 2.61 20.61
C LEU A 65 16.77 1.28 21.28
N LYS A 66 15.60 1.23 21.93
CA LYS A 66 14.95 -0.02 22.30
C LYS A 66 13.62 -0.17 21.57
N VAL A 67 13.27 -1.38 21.19
CA VAL A 67 11.97 -1.74 20.63
C VAL A 67 11.41 -2.89 21.48
N ASN A 68 10.28 -2.68 22.14
CA ASN A 68 9.72 -3.59 23.15
C ASN A 68 10.76 -4.12 24.16
N ASN A 69 11.60 -3.21 24.66
CA ASN A 69 12.74 -3.49 25.55
C ASN A 69 13.94 -4.23 24.94
N GLU A 70 13.87 -4.68 23.69
CA GLU A 70 15.02 -5.23 22.98
C GLU A 70 15.91 -4.10 22.44
N ASN A 71 17.23 -4.24 22.60
CA ASN A 71 18.17 -3.24 22.07
C ASN A 71 18.30 -3.36 20.56
N VAL A 72 18.04 -2.27 19.85
CA VAL A 72 18.27 -2.18 18.40
C VAL A 72 19.55 -1.38 18.15
N PRO A 73 20.52 -1.91 17.39
CA PRO A 73 21.74 -1.18 17.10
C PRO A 73 21.45 0.12 16.33
N VAL A 74 21.97 1.24 16.85
CA VAL A 74 21.98 2.53 16.15
C VAL A 74 23.36 2.75 15.56
N VAL A 75 23.46 2.81 14.24
CA VAL A 75 24.70 3.01 13.50
C VAL A 75 25.08 4.48 13.47
N LYS A 76 26.27 4.80 13.98
CA LYS A 76 26.92 6.09 13.76
C LYS A 76 27.26 6.24 12.28
N TYR A 77 26.81 7.32 11.65
CA TYR A 77 27.06 7.52 10.22
C TYR A 77 27.63 8.90 9.88
N LEU A 78 26.79 9.90 9.61
CA LEU A 78 27.20 11.22 9.13
C LEU A 78 26.95 12.29 10.18
N PRO A 79 27.57 13.49 10.09
CA PRO A 79 27.30 14.58 11.03
C PRO A 79 25.81 14.88 11.22
N ASP A 80 25.04 14.78 10.13
CA ASP A 80 23.62 15.12 10.07
C ASP A 80 22.68 14.04 10.61
N TYR A 81 23.05 12.77 10.53
CA TYR A 81 22.20 11.68 11.00
C TYR A 81 22.95 10.39 11.35
N ASP A 82 22.40 9.70 12.34
CA ASP A 82 22.63 8.28 12.60
C ASP A 82 21.37 7.51 12.21
N TYR A 83 21.49 6.20 12.03
CA TYR A 83 20.34 5.39 11.60
C TYR A 83 20.24 4.06 12.33
N ALA A 84 19.02 3.54 12.44
CA ALA A 84 18.72 2.21 12.93
C ALA A 84 17.81 1.47 11.95
N GLN A 85 17.95 0.15 11.89
CA GLN A 85 17.14 -0.70 11.03
C GLN A 85 16.77 -1.98 11.79
N PHE A 86 15.52 -2.38 11.66
CA PHE A 86 14.96 -3.64 12.13
C PHE A 86 13.70 -3.94 11.32
N SER A 87 13.14 -5.14 11.43
CA SER A 87 11.80 -5.41 10.91
C SER A 87 10.87 -5.91 12.00
N PHE A 88 9.56 -5.74 11.79
CA PHE A 88 8.59 -6.15 12.79
C PHE A 88 7.20 -6.47 12.20
N GLU A 89 6.44 -7.21 12.99
CA GLU A 89 5.00 -7.43 12.81
C GLU A 89 4.29 -7.15 14.13
N GLY A 90 3.07 -6.60 14.06
CA GLY A 90 2.29 -6.19 15.22
C GLY A 90 2.59 -4.75 15.67
N THR A 91 2.19 -4.43 16.90
CA THR A 91 2.43 -3.10 17.49
C THR A 91 3.66 -3.10 18.36
N ILE A 92 4.58 -2.18 18.09
CA ILE A 92 5.84 -2.03 18.82
C ILE A 92 5.89 -0.69 19.56
N SER A 93 6.56 -0.68 20.70
CA SER A 93 6.94 0.52 21.44
C SER A 93 8.42 0.79 21.24
N LEU A 94 8.76 1.96 20.71
CA LEU A 94 10.12 2.44 20.52
C LEU A 94 10.47 3.37 21.68
N GLU A 95 11.62 3.17 22.31
CA GLU A 95 12.24 4.09 23.27
C GLU A 95 13.57 4.60 22.68
N VAL A 96 13.57 5.85 22.23
CA VAL A 96 14.77 6.57 21.80
C VAL A 96 15.36 7.28 23.02
N THR A 97 16.59 6.93 23.39
CA THR A 97 17.33 7.64 24.43
C THR A 97 18.38 8.54 23.79
N ALA A 98 18.32 9.84 24.07
CA ALA A 98 19.28 10.85 23.64
C ALA A 98 20.41 11.07 24.67
N ASP A 99 21.53 11.64 24.22
CA ASP A 99 22.69 12.01 25.07
C ASP A 99 22.39 13.18 26.03
N LYS A 100 21.31 13.92 25.79
CA LYS A 100 20.88 15.09 26.56
C LYS A 100 19.39 15.01 26.90
N PRO A 101 18.93 15.69 27.98
CA PRO A 101 17.50 15.83 28.27
C PRO A 101 16.72 16.36 27.07
N ILE A 102 15.53 15.81 26.84
CA ILE A 102 14.68 16.18 25.72
C ILE A 102 13.76 17.33 26.16
N THR A 103 13.90 18.49 25.52
CA THR A 103 13.09 19.70 25.70
C THR A 103 12.09 19.92 24.56
N SER A 104 12.38 19.38 23.37
CA SER A 104 11.47 19.38 22.23
C SER A 104 11.77 18.20 21.32
N TYR A 105 10.78 17.74 20.57
CA TYR A 105 10.98 16.70 19.56
C TYR A 105 9.97 16.86 18.40
N SER A 106 10.28 16.27 17.25
CA SER A 106 9.31 15.96 16.20
C SER A 106 9.62 14.58 15.60
N ILE A 107 8.56 13.86 15.21
CA ILE A 107 8.66 12.56 14.52
C ILE A 107 8.02 12.73 13.16
N SER A 108 8.86 12.73 12.11
CA SER A 108 8.42 12.86 10.72
C SER A 108 8.33 11.47 10.07
N PRO A 109 7.39 11.21 9.13
CA PRO A 109 6.52 12.18 8.47
C PRO A 109 5.42 12.74 9.38
N LEU A 110 5.27 14.07 9.41
CA LEU A 110 4.29 14.76 10.26
C LEU A 110 2.86 14.38 9.88
N ALA A 111 2.59 14.04 8.61
CA ALA A 111 1.29 13.54 8.16
C ALA A 111 0.85 12.23 8.84
N LYS A 112 1.78 11.45 9.41
CA LYS A 112 1.45 10.23 10.17
C LYS A 112 0.99 10.52 11.61
N ASN A 113 1.09 11.77 12.08
CA ASN A 113 0.67 12.23 13.41
C ASN A 113 1.21 11.35 14.56
N ILE A 114 2.45 10.88 14.44
CA ILE A 114 3.09 10.06 15.46
C ILE A 114 3.45 10.98 16.64
N THR A 115 2.92 10.66 17.81
CA THR A 115 3.18 11.39 19.05
C THR A 115 3.96 10.51 20.01
N GLY A 116 4.80 11.14 20.84
CA GLY A 116 5.60 10.46 21.83
C GLY A 116 5.50 11.08 23.22
N THR A 117 5.92 10.33 24.22
CA THR A 117 6.04 10.79 25.61
C THR A 117 7.50 10.97 25.95
N VAL A 118 7.84 12.11 26.56
CA VAL A 118 9.19 12.42 27.01
C VAL A 118 9.33 12.15 28.50
N ASN A 119 10.38 11.41 28.88
CA ASN A 119 10.81 11.24 30.26
C ASN A 119 12.34 11.46 30.37
N GLY A 120 12.74 12.63 30.84
CA GLY A 120 14.15 13.01 30.92
C GLY A 120 14.80 13.07 29.54
N ASN A 121 15.71 12.15 29.25
CA ASN A 121 16.37 12.00 27.95
C ASN A 121 15.76 10.91 27.05
N LYS A 122 14.60 10.36 27.42
CA LYS A 122 13.92 9.29 26.68
C LYS A 122 12.67 9.80 25.98
N LEU A 123 12.50 9.43 24.72
CA LEU A 123 11.30 9.64 23.92
C LEU A 123 10.70 8.28 23.58
N THR A 124 9.47 8.02 24.03
CA THR A 124 8.76 6.77 23.78
C THR A 124 7.56 7.00 22.87
N PHE A 125 7.40 6.19 21.82
CA PHE A 125 6.27 6.23 20.91
C PHE A 125 6.00 4.85 20.30
N THR A 126 4.83 4.65 19.70
CA THR A 126 4.42 3.36 19.14
C THR A 126 4.31 3.40 17.63
N LEU A 127 4.63 2.27 16.98
CA LEU A 127 4.31 2.03 15.58
C LEU A 127 3.48 0.74 15.47
N SER A 128 2.41 0.78 14.68
CA SER A 128 1.51 -0.37 14.47
C SER A 128 1.62 -0.96 13.07
N ALA A 129 2.49 -0.42 12.23
CA ALA A 129 2.78 -0.87 10.87
C ALA A 129 4.13 -0.33 10.42
N SER A 130 4.76 -1.00 9.44
CA SER A 130 6.02 -0.57 8.82
C SER A 130 5.99 0.92 8.49
N THR A 131 6.90 1.67 9.09
CA THR A 131 6.97 3.12 8.95
C THR A 131 8.41 3.57 9.10
N TYR A 132 8.91 4.32 8.12
CA TYR A 132 10.19 5.01 8.24
C TYR A 132 9.99 6.36 8.89
N VAL A 133 10.80 6.66 9.90
CA VAL A 133 10.70 7.92 10.64
C VAL A 133 12.03 8.64 10.76
N ILE A 134 11.96 9.97 10.78
CA ILE A 134 13.07 10.84 11.18
C ILE A 134 12.69 11.48 12.50
N VAL A 135 13.47 11.18 13.53
CA VAL A 135 13.32 11.72 14.88
C VAL A 135 14.29 12.88 15.05
N ASP A 136 13.71 14.07 15.22
CA ASP A 136 14.42 15.31 15.44
C ASP A 136 14.23 15.73 16.91
N ILE A 137 15.31 15.80 17.69
CA ILE A 137 15.28 16.09 19.14
C ILE A 137 16.00 17.41 19.39
N ASN A 138 15.42 18.24 20.27
CA ASN A 138 15.82 19.59 20.73
C ASN A 138 16.23 20.62 19.67
N THR A 139 15.66 20.57 18.47
CA THR A 139 15.97 21.51 17.38
C THR A 139 15.75 22.97 17.81
N PRO A 140 16.76 23.84 17.71
CA PRO A 140 16.60 25.26 18.00
C PRO A 140 15.70 25.92 16.97
N ALA A 141 14.94 26.93 17.39
CA ALA A 141 14.04 27.67 16.49
C ALA A 141 14.77 28.40 15.34
N ASN A 142 16.09 28.58 15.45
CA ASN A 142 16.95 29.30 14.51
C ASN A 142 18.03 28.41 13.88
N GLU A 143 17.80 27.10 13.77
CA GLU A 143 18.71 26.24 13.03
C GLU A 143 18.92 26.75 11.59
N ASP A 144 20.17 26.80 11.16
CA ASP A 144 20.50 27.02 9.75
C ASP A 144 20.60 25.67 9.03
N PRO A 145 19.62 25.32 8.16
CA PRO A 145 19.68 24.09 7.38
C PRO A 145 20.82 24.10 6.33
N ASN A 146 21.56 25.19 6.20
CA ASN A 146 22.71 25.34 5.29
C ASN A 146 24.06 25.37 6.02
N GLU A 147 24.09 25.06 7.32
CA GLU A 147 25.34 24.99 8.08
C GLU A 147 26.31 23.98 7.45
N LYS A 148 27.45 24.49 6.96
CA LYS A 148 28.48 23.68 6.27
C LYS A 148 29.47 23.06 7.25
N ASP A 149 29.61 23.64 8.43
CA ASP A 149 30.51 23.16 9.47
C ASP A 149 29.97 21.86 10.08
N PRO A 150 30.59 20.68 9.83
CA PRO A 150 30.13 19.40 10.36
C PRO A 150 30.00 19.38 11.89
N ASP A 151 30.79 20.15 12.61
CA ASP A 151 30.80 20.14 14.07
C ASP A 151 29.65 20.96 14.67
N LYS A 152 29.02 21.82 13.86
CA LYS A 152 27.84 22.61 14.23
C LYS A 152 26.54 22.02 13.71
N ARG A 153 26.61 21.12 12.73
CA ARG A 153 25.46 20.40 12.21
C ARG A 153 24.86 19.51 13.30
N ARG A 154 23.53 19.49 13.33
CA ARG A 154 22.79 18.69 14.31
C ARG A 154 22.44 17.34 13.75
N LYS A 155 22.70 16.32 14.56
CA LYS A 155 22.47 14.92 14.23
C LYS A 155 21.03 14.49 14.53
N ARG A 156 20.34 13.94 13.54
CA ARG A 156 19.01 13.32 13.64
C ARG A 156 19.13 11.81 13.82
N LEU A 157 18.05 11.16 14.24
CA LEU A 157 17.93 9.71 14.19
C LEU A 157 16.96 9.30 13.09
N VAL A 158 17.45 8.53 12.14
CA VAL A 158 16.66 7.88 11.10
C VAL A 158 16.32 6.46 11.55
N ILE A 159 15.05 6.06 11.53
CA ILE A 159 14.64 4.71 11.91
C ILE A 159 13.91 4.08 10.73
N ALA A 160 14.50 3.04 10.17
CA ALA A 160 13.88 2.18 9.17
C ALA A 160 13.27 0.95 9.85
N ALA A 161 12.00 1.06 10.24
CA ALA A 161 11.23 -0.06 10.79
C ALA A 161 10.51 -0.77 9.62
N ASP A 162 11.21 -1.71 8.98
CA ASP A 162 10.76 -2.48 7.82
C ASP A 162 9.60 -3.44 8.19
N PRO A 163 8.80 -3.92 7.22
CA PRO A 163 7.90 -5.03 7.47
C PRO A 163 8.70 -6.30 7.78
N LEU A 164 8.18 -7.14 8.70
CA LEU A 164 8.81 -8.41 9.09
C LEU A 164 9.21 -9.21 7.86
N GLU A 165 10.45 -9.68 7.85
CA GLU A 165 10.96 -10.49 6.75
C GLU A 165 10.50 -11.95 6.93
N THR A 166 9.43 -12.35 6.25
CA THR A 166 8.83 -13.70 6.41
C THR A 166 9.49 -14.77 5.54
N ASP A 167 10.05 -14.39 4.39
CA ASP A 167 10.52 -15.34 3.36
C ASP A 167 12.06 -15.46 3.33
N ILE A 168 12.68 -15.57 4.51
CA ILE A 168 14.15 -15.71 4.64
C ILE A 168 14.58 -17.08 4.06
N PRO A 169 15.43 -17.10 3.02
CA PRO A 169 15.89 -18.36 2.44
C PRO A 169 16.81 -19.10 3.42
N ALA A 170 16.75 -20.44 3.39
CA ALA A 170 17.69 -21.27 4.11
C ALA A 170 19.14 -20.97 3.66
N SER A 171 20.09 -21.08 4.60
CA SER A 171 21.51 -20.83 4.32
C SER A 171 22.21 -21.96 3.55
N SER A 172 21.52 -23.07 3.30
CA SER A 172 22.01 -24.26 2.60
C SER A 172 20.84 -25.08 2.05
N GLY A 173 21.09 -25.91 1.04
CA GLY A 173 20.10 -26.77 0.42
C GLY A 173 20.11 -26.68 -1.12
N PRO A 174 19.28 -27.47 -1.82
CA PRO A 174 19.15 -27.39 -3.26
C PRO A 174 18.82 -25.97 -3.74
N GLY A 175 19.55 -25.48 -4.74
CA GLY A 175 19.36 -24.13 -5.28
C GLY A 175 19.88 -22.99 -4.38
N ILE A 176 20.55 -23.29 -3.26
CA ILE A 176 21.21 -22.29 -2.41
C ILE A 176 22.72 -22.27 -2.66
N TYR A 177 23.22 -21.09 -3.04
CA TYR A 177 24.60 -20.80 -3.35
C TYR A 177 25.18 -19.89 -2.26
N ASN A 178 25.48 -20.48 -1.10
CA ASN A 178 26.03 -19.74 0.04
C ASN A 178 27.48 -19.35 -0.22
N VAL A 179 27.74 -18.05 -0.32
CA VAL A 179 29.05 -17.53 -0.72
C VAL A 179 30.17 -17.92 0.24
N THR A 180 29.88 -18.18 1.52
CA THR A 180 30.88 -18.55 2.52
C THR A 180 31.16 -20.06 2.59
N ALA A 181 30.30 -20.88 1.99
CA ALA A 181 30.47 -22.32 1.95
C ALA A 181 31.34 -22.75 0.76
N ALA A 182 31.90 -23.96 0.82
CA ALA A 182 32.54 -24.57 -0.33
C ALA A 182 31.53 -24.74 -1.49
N PRO A 183 31.92 -24.49 -2.75
CA PRO A 183 33.28 -24.21 -3.22
C PRO A 183 33.69 -22.72 -3.22
N TYR A 184 32.81 -21.79 -2.85
CA TYR A 184 33.04 -20.35 -3.04
C TYR A 184 33.97 -19.73 -1.99
N ASN A 185 33.82 -20.11 -0.72
CA ASN A 185 34.71 -19.72 0.39
C ASN A 185 34.98 -18.21 0.51
N ALA A 186 33.95 -17.38 0.33
CA ALA A 186 34.05 -15.92 0.44
C ALA A 186 34.49 -15.48 1.85
N ASP A 187 35.41 -14.51 1.90
CA ASP A 187 35.86 -13.91 3.16
C ASP A 187 34.81 -12.95 3.72
N LYS A 188 34.19 -13.36 4.83
CA LYS A 188 33.17 -12.58 5.54
C LYS A 188 33.73 -11.63 6.61
N THR A 189 35.05 -11.48 6.72
CA THR A 189 35.70 -10.58 7.70
C THR A 189 36.01 -9.20 7.12
N GLY A 190 35.99 -9.07 5.79
CA GLY A 190 36.38 -7.87 5.06
C GLY A 190 37.90 -7.68 4.93
N ALA A 191 38.70 -8.67 5.33
CA ALA A 191 40.16 -8.60 5.25
C ALA A 191 40.64 -8.64 3.79
N THR A 192 40.03 -9.47 2.96
CA THR A 192 40.40 -9.69 1.55
C THR A 192 39.27 -9.35 0.58
N ILE A 193 39.62 -9.05 -0.68
CA ILE A 193 38.63 -8.81 -1.74
C ILE A 193 38.02 -10.15 -2.15
N THR A 194 36.71 -10.27 -2.06
CA THR A 194 35.97 -11.53 -2.24
C THR A 194 35.00 -11.53 -3.44
N SER A 195 35.08 -10.52 -4.31
CA SER A 195 34.21 -10.40 -5.50
C SER A 195 34.26 -11.64 -6.40
N GLY A 196 35.43 -12.26 -6.55
CA GLY A 196 35.59 -13.50 -7.31
C GLY A 196 34.74 -14.66 -6.78
N ALA A 197 34.72 -14.88 -5.47
CA ALA A 197 33.91 -15.93 -4.84
C ALA A 197 32.41 -15.67 -4.99
N ILE A 198 31.99 -14.41 -4.79
CA ILE A 198 30.58 -14.02 -4.95
C ILE A 198 30.13 -14.16 -6.41
N GLN A 199 30.98 -13.74 -7.37
CA GLN A 199 30.67 -13.87 -8.79
C GLN A 199 30.58 -15.34 -9.23
N GLN A 200 31.43 -16.22 -8.71
CA GLN A 200 31.32 -17.66 -8.96
C GLN A 200 29.99 -18.24 -8.46
N ALA A 201 29.48 -17.79 -7.31
CA ALA A 201 28.17 -18.20 -6.82
C ALA A 201 27.03 -17.71 -7.72
N ILE A 202 27.07 -16.45 -8.16
CA ILE A 202 26.12 -15.88 -9.13
C ILE A 202 26.14 -16.67 -10.44
N ASP A 203 27.32 -16.97 -10.94
CA ASP A 203 27.51 -17.69 -12.20
C ASP A 203 26.96 -19.12 -12.11
N ALA A 204 27.25 -19.82 -11.01
CA ALA A 204 26.76 -21.18 -10.79
C ALA A 204 25.23 -21.23 -10.64
N ALA A 205 24.63 -20.27 -9.93
CA ALA A 205 23.18 -20.15 -9.79
C ALA A 205 22.50 -19.94 -11.15
N SER A 206 23.01 -19.00 -11.95
CA SER A 206 22.44 -18.73 -13.27
C SER A 206 22.62 -19.90 -14.24
N GLN A 207 23.79 -20.56 -14.23
CA GLN A 207 24.06 -21.74 -15.06
C GLN A 207 23.17 -22.94 -14.73
N ALA A 208 22.72 -23.07 -13.49
CA ALA A 208 21.77 -24.10 -13.07
C ALA A 208 20.32 -23.79 -13.44
N GLY A 209 20.06 -22.68 -14.14
CA GLY A 209 18.71 -22.22 -14.50
C GLY A 209 18.07 -21.27 -13.49
N GLY A 210 18.73 -21.03 -12.36
CA GLY A 210 18.31 -20.12 -11.31
C GLY A 210 18.71 -20.60 -9.92
N GLY A 211 18.49 -19.76 -8.91
CA GLY A 211 18.80 -20.09 -7.52
C GLY A 211 19.02 -18.87 -6.65
N THR A 212 19.23 -19.10 -5.36
CA THR A 212 19.51 -18.04 -4.39
C THR A 212 21.00 -18.01 -4.06
N VAL A 213 21.67 -16.92 -4.43
CA VAL A 213 22.99 -16.58 -3.92
C VAL A 213 22.80 -15.99 -2.53
N TYR A 214 23.23 -16.74 -1.51
CA TYR A 214 23.00 -16.41 -0.10
C TYR A 214 24.25 -15.80 0.51
N ILE A 215 24.13 -14.56 0.99
CA ILE A 215 25.19 -13.82 1.67
C ILE A 215 24.84 -13.68 3.16
N PRO A 216 25.45 -14.48 4.05
CA PRO A 216 25.18 -14.41 5.48
C PRO A 216 25.74 -13.12 6.10
N ALA A 217 25.34 -12.82 7.34
CA ALA A 217 25.90 -11.72 8.11
C ALA A 217 27.44 -11.75 8.14
N GLY A 218 28.07 -10.60 7.95
CA GLY A 218 29.51 -10.46 7.74
C GLY A 218 29.86 -9.29 6.84
N VAL A 219 31.16 -9.00 6.71
CA VAL A 219 31.67 -7.92 5.87
C VAL A 219 32.40 -8.53 4.67
N TYR A 220 31.97 -8.16 3.47
CA TYR A 220 32.47 -8.70 2.21
C TYR A 220 33.04 -7.56 1.38
N LYS A 221 34.36 -7.41 1.42
CA LYS A 221 35.04 -6.39 0.61
C LYS A 221 34.99 -6.81 -0.85
N SER A 222 34.44 -5.98 -1.73
CA SER A 222 34.15 -6.36 -3.12
C SER A 222 34.55 -5.29 -4.13
N SER A 223 35.08 -5.74 -5.26
CA SER A 223 35.06 -4.99 -6.53
C SER A 223 33.78 -5.32 -7.32
N ASN A 224 33.75 -5.06 -8.64
CA ASN A 224 32.54 -5.20 -9.47
C ASN A 224 31.87 -6.58 -9.37
N LEU A 225 30.54 -6.58 -9.38
CA LEU A 225 29.70 -7.77 -9.53
C LEU A 225 28.73 -7.60 -10.70
N THR A 226 28.44 -8.70 -11.42
CA THR A 226 27.44 -8.74 -12.49
C THR A 226 26.39 -9.80 -12.18
N LEU A 227 25.16 -9.38 -11.89
CA LEU A 227 24.01 -10.25 -11.67
C LEU A 227 23.51 -10.83 -13.01
N LYS A 228 23.07 -12.08 -13.01
CA LYS A 228 22.63 -12.81 -14.21
C LYS A 228 21.19 -13.29 -14.08
N SER A 229 20.57 -13.66 -15.19
CA SER A 229 19.16 -14.06 -15.25
C SER A 229 18.81 -15.17 -14.26
N ASN A 230 17.57 -15.13 -13.75
CA ASN A 230 16.96 -16.10 -12.84
C ASN A 230 17.66 -16.23 -11.47
N VAL A 231 18.50 -15.27 -11.09
CA VAL A 231 19.21 -15.27 -9.80
C VAL A 231 18.45 -14.43 -8.77
N THR A 232 18.27 -15.00 -7.57
CA THR A 232 17.95 -14.25 -6.35
C THR A 232 19.24 -13.98 -5.59
N PHE A 233 19.61 -12.72 -5.42
CA PHE A 233 20.76 -12.26 -4.66
C PHE A 233 20.29 -11.80 -3.28
N TYR A 234 20.49 -12.67 -2.28
CA TYR A 234 19.99 -12.48 -0.92
C TYR A 234 21.08 -12.02 0.05
N LEU A 235 20.93 -10.83 0.64
CA LEU A 235 21.82 -10.33 1.69
C LEU A 235 21.10 -10.35 3.04
N ALA A 236 21.51 -11.25 3.93
CA ALA A 236 20.95 -11.36 5.26
C ALA A 236 21.15 -10.07 6.07
N GLY A 237 20.29 -9.86 7.07
CA GLY A 237 20.48 -8.79 8.06
C GLY A 237 21.88 -8.83 8.70
N GLY A 238 22.58 -7.70 8.68
CA GLY A 238 23.98 -7.59 9.16
C GLY A 238 25.05 -8.03 8.16
N ALA A 239 24.68 -8.45 6.94
CA ALA A 239 25.62 -8.59 5.83
C ALA A 239 25.94 -7.22 5.22
N VAL A 240 27.21 -6.97 4.91
CA VAL A 240 27.65 -5.76 4.20
C VAL A 240 28.55 -6.15 3.04
N ILE A 241 28.13 -5.82 1.82
CA ILE A 241 29.05 -5.74 0.69
C ILE A 241 29.65 -4.34 0.68
N VAL A 242 30.94 -4.23 0.95
CA VAL A 242 31.64 -2.95 1.07
C VAL A 242 32.61 -2.75 -0.09
N GLY A 243 32.58 -1.57 -0.70
CA GLY A 243 33.54 -1.17 -1.72
C GLY A 243 34.97 -1.11 -1.17
N THR A 244 35.96 -1.19 -2.06
CA THR A 244 37.37 -1.21 -1.64
C THR A 244 37.91 0.18 -1.26
N GLY A 245 37.18 1.25 -1.61
CA GLY A 245 37.66 2.64 -1.52
C GLY A 245 38.72 3.00 -2.56
N ARG A 246 39.04 2.08 -3.49
CA ARG A 246 40.13 2.21 -4.43
C ARG A 246 39.68 2.00 -5.86
N GLY A 247 39.63 3.07 -6.65
CA GLY A 247 39.26 3.02 -8.07
C GLY A 247 40.09 2.06 -8.91
N GLU A 248 41.35 1.78 -8.54
CA GLU A 248 42.21 0.83 -9.27
C GLU A 248 41.73 -0.63 -9.18
N ASP A 249 40.85 -0.95 -8.23
CA ASP A 249 40.27 -2.29 -8.07
C ASP A 249 39.02 -2.52 -8.94
N TYR A 250 38.56 -1.48 -9.67
CA TYR A 250 37.32 -1.50 -10.45
C TYR A 250 37.57 -1.38 -11.95
N ARG A 251 36.58 -1.82 -12.74
CA ARG A 251 36.52 -1.51 -14.16
C ARG A 251 36.11 -0.05 -14.35
N ASN A 252 36.77 0.66 -15.27
CA ASN A 252 36.27 1.93 -15.79
C ASN A 252 35.10 1.66 -16.74
N ASP A 253 33.88 1.94 -16.30
CA ASP A 253 32.65 1.77 -17.08
C ASP A 253 32.24 3.03 -17.82
N PHE A 254 32.60 4.20 -17.30
CA PHE A 254 32.14 5.46 -17.86
C PHE A 254 32.97 6.66 -17.40
N ARG A 255 32.86 7.78 -18.12
CA ARG A 255 33.40 9.09 -17.72
C ARG A 255 32.27 10.10 -17.53
N LYS A 256 32.28 10.81 -16.39
CA LYS A 256 31.51 12.04 -16.19
C LYS A 256 32.45 13.22 -16.20
N ASP A 257 32.62 13.89 -17.34
CA ASP A 257 33.69 14.88 -17.58
C ASP A 257 33.86 15.95 -16.49
N SER A 258 32.76 16.40 -15.87
CA SER A 258 32.78 17.37 -14.77
C SER A 258 33.38 16.84 -13.45
N ILE A 259 33.55 15.52 -13.33
CA ILE A 259 33.97 14.84 -12.10
C ILE A 259 35.19 13.93 -12.38
N SER A 260 34.99 12.64 -12.64
CA SER A 260 36.06 11.65 -12.84
C SER A 260 35.59 10.48 -13.72
N ASP A 261 36.48 9.51 -13.95
CA ASP A 261 36.07 8.16 -14.38
C ASP A 261 35.25 7.48 -13.28
N GLY A 262 34.43 6.50 -13.68
CA GLY A 262 33.51 5.81 -12.80
C GLY A 262 33.21 4.36 -13.16
N THR A 263 32.53 3.69 -12.23
CA THR A 263 32.18 2.27 -12.34
C THR A 263 30.74 1.99 -11.95
N TYR A 264 30.19 0.89 -12.47
CA TYR A 264 28.96 0.31 -11.98
C TYR A 264 29.31 -0.80 -10.97
N PHE A 265 29.20 -0.53 -9.67
CA PHE A 265 29.68 -1.46 -8.63
C PHE A 265 28.97 -2.81 -8.74
N ILE A 266 27.64 -2.83 -8.68
CA ILE A 266 26.81 -3.99 -8.97
C ILE A 266 25.92 -3.64 -10.15
N ARG A 267 25.98 -4.43 -11.23
CA ARG A 267 25.08 -4.26 -12.38
C ARG A 267 24.42 -5.57 -12.77
N THR A 268 23.34 -5.50 -13.53
CA THR A 268 22.83 -6.69 -14.22
C THR A 268 23.59 -6.93 -15.51
N ALA A 269 23.61 -8.19 -15.96
CA ALA A 269 24.03 -8.53 -17.31
C ALA A 269 23.03 -7.91 -18.30
N THR A 270 23.53 -7.40 -19.42
CA THR A 270 22.70 -6.85 -20.50
C THR A 270 21.74 -7.93 -21.03
N ASN A 271 20.49 -7.55 -21.28
CA ASN A 271 19.39 -8.42 -21.73
C ASN A 271 19.06 -9.56 -20.76
N SER A 272 19.37 -9.38 -19.47
CA SER A 272 19.01 -10.37 -18.44
C SER A 272 17.56 -10.23 -18.00
N VAL A 273 17.00 -11.31 -17.45
CA VAL A 273 15.60 -11.36 -17.00
C VAL A 273 15.48 -12.02 -15.63
N ASN A 274 14.44 -11.65 -14.88
CA ASN A 274 14.04 -12.31 -13.62
C ASN A 274 15.16 -12.29 -12.56
N ILE A 275 15.65 -11.11 -12.22
CA ILE A 275 16.67 -10.93 -11.18
C ILE A 275 16.01 -10.34 -9.95
N THR A 276 16.27 -10.92 -8.78
CA THR A 276 15.80 -10.38 -7.50
C THR A 276 16.99 -10.06 -6.61
N MET A 277 17.09 -8.84 -6.09
CA MET A 277 17.98 -8.49 -4.98
C MET A 277 17.11 -8.28 -3.74
N ARG A 278 17.33 -9.02 -2.65
CA ARG A 278 16.49 -8.87 -1.46
C ARG A 278 17.21 -9.17 -0.15
N GLY A 279 16.57 -8.80 0.96
CA GLY A 279 17.04 -9.08 2.31
C GLY A 279 17.08 -7.80 3.15
N ARG A 280 17.96 -7.76 4.16
CA ARG A 280 18.10 -6.63 5.10
C ARG A 280 19.57 -6.24 5.33
N GLY A 281 20.44 -6.65 4.41
CA GLY A 281 21.84 -6.27 4.37
C GLY A 281 22.09 -4.88 3.77
N THR A 282 23.37 -4.51 3.70
CA THR A 282 23.83 -3.20 3.20
C THR A 282 24.80 -3.36 2.04
N ILE A 283 24.69 -2.48 1.04
CA ILE A 283 25.72 -2.25 0.02
C ILE A 283 26.30 -0.86 0.31
N ASP A 284 27.56 -0.86 0.72
CA ASP A 284 28.33 0.33 1.10
C ASP A 284 29.34 0.65 0.00
N GLY A 285 29.19 1.78 -0.65
CA GLY A 285 29.99 2.14 -1.81
C GLY A 285 31.41 2.59 -1.51
N LYS A 286 31.71 3.02 -0.28
CA LYS A 286 32.92 3.79 0.03
C LYS A 286 33.14 4.97 -0.94
N GLY A 287 32.05 5.59 -1.38
CA GLY A 287 32.00 6.58 -2.45
C GLY A 287 32.77 7.86 -2.14
N ILE A 288 32.59 8.40 -0.94
CA ILE A 288 33.33 9.59 -0.47
C ILE A 288 34.83 9.32 -0.46
N GLU A 289 35.25 8.15 0.06
CA GLU A 289 36.65 7.74 0.11
C GLU A 289 37.22 7.60 -1.30
N MET A 290 36.49 6.94 -2.19
CA MET A 290 36.89 6.70 -3.58
C MET A 290 36.98 7.99 -4.41
N ARG A 291 36.12 8.98 -4.17
CA ARG A 291 36.22 10.31 -4.79
C ARG A 291 37.40 11.11 -4.28
N LYS A 292 37.64 11.11 -2.96
CA LYS A 292 38.70 11.93 -2.35
C LYS A 292 40.09 11.35 -2.58
N ARG A 293 40.21 10.02 -2.63
CA ARG A 293 41.49 9.33 -2.81
C ARG A 293 41.88 9.31 -4.28
N LYS A 294 42.80 10.21 -4.66
CA LYS A 294 43.44 10.18 -5.98
C LYS A 294 44.19 8.87 -6.20
N MET A 295 44.01 8.27 -7.36
CA MET A 295 44.70 7.04 -7.73
C MET A 295 46.18 7.32 -7.99
N THR A 296 47.08 6.58 -7.34
CA THR A 296 48.54 6.82 -7.45
C THR A 296 49.17 6.09 -8.63
N ASN A 297 48.67 4.91 -8.97
CA ASN A 297 49.11 4.12 -10.14
C ASN A 297 47.88 3.52 -10.86
N PRO A 298 47.00 4.35 -11.44
CA PRO A 298 45.78 3.84 -12.06
C PRO A 298 46.08 3.02 -13.33
N PRO A 299 45.23 2.02 -13.65
CA PRO A 299 45.33 1.28 -14.90
C PRO A 299 45.28 2.21 -16.12
N ALA A 300 45.85 1.79 -17.26
CA ALA A 300 45.89 2.62 -18.47
C ALA A 300 44.51 3.05 -19.00
N THR A 301 43.44 2.32 -18.64
CA THR A 301 42.05 2.65 -18.97
C THR A 301 41.45 3.75 -18.09
N HIS A 302 42.18 4.21 -17.08
CA HIS A 302 41.75 5.23 -16.12
C HIS A 302 42.59 6.51 -16.30
N LYS A 303 41.96 7.64 -15.98
CA LYS A 303 42.58 8.95 -16.02
C LYS A 303 43.53 9.13 -14.83
N GLN A 304 44.76 9.51 -15.15
CA GLN A 304 45.84 9.69 -14.18
C GLN A 304 45.56 10.89 -13.26
N GLY A 305 45.82 10.74 -11.96
CA GLY A 305 45.79 11.84 -10.99
C GLY A 305 44.40 12.31 -10.54
N GLU A 306 43.33 11.60 -10.90
CA GLU A 306 41.95 11.85 -10.46
C GLU A 306 41.52 10.86 -9.38
N GLY A 307 40.44 11.21 -8.67
CA GLY A 307 39.66 10.25 -7.88
C GLY A 307 38.81 9.37 -8.79
N PHE A 308 37.89 8.61 -8.20
CA PHE A 308 37.00 7.71 -8.95
C PHE A 308 35.58 7.75 -8.37
N ILE A 309 34.57 7.44 -9.16
CA ILE A 309 33.17 7.43 -8.73
C ILE A 309 32.51 6.07 -8.95
N ASN A 310 31.44 5.80 -8.21
CA ASN A 310 30.64 4.60 -8.39
C ASN A 310 29.14 4.89 -8.34
N ASN A 311 28.41 4.25 -9.24
CA ASN A 311 27.03 3.89 -8.99
C ASN A 311 27.01 2.57 -8.21
N LEU A 312 26.09 2.41 -7.26
CA LEU A 312 26.08 1.23 -6.39
C LEU A 312 25.35 0.06 -7.02
N VAL A 313 24.12 0.26 -7.44
CA VAL A 313 23.28 -0.77 -8.06
C VAL A 313 22.72 -0.24 -9.38
N VAL A 314 22.96 -0.98 -10.45
CA VAL A 314 22.62 -0.57 -11.82
C VAL A 314 21.90 -1.69 -12.57
N PRO A 315 20.56 -1.81 -12.43
CA PRO A 315 19.75 -2.62 -13.32
C PRO A 315 19.84 -2.00 -14.71
N MET A 316 20.48 -2.73 -15.62
CA MET A 316 20.91 -2.24 -16.92
C MET A 316 20.40 -3.17 -18.01
N ALA A 317 19.51 -2.65 -18.86
CA ALA A 317 18.89 -3.41 -19.95
C ALA A 317 18.37 -4.77 -19.48
N THR A 318 17.57 -4.77 -18.42
CA THR A 318 17.01 -5.98 -17.82
C THR A 318 15.50 -5.89 -17.72
N SER A 319 14.83 -7.05 -17.73
CA SER A 319 13.38 -7.11 -17.51
C SER A 319 13.04 -7.94 -16.27
N ASN A 320 11.96 -7.59 -15.59
CA ASN A 320 11.50 -8.27 -14.36
C ASN A 320 12.56 -8.23 -13.24
N PHE A 321 13.09 -7.03 -12.98
CA PHE A 321 14.04 -6.81 -11.87
C PHE A 321 13.28 -6.45 -10.58
N LYS A 322 13.62 -7.12 -9.48
CA LYS A 322 13.05 -6.85 -8.15
C LYS A 322 14.13 -6.46 -7.15
N PHE A 323 13.86 -5.45 -6.34
CA PHE A 323 14.67 -5.04 -5.21
C PHE A 323 13.79 -4.95 -3.96
N ASP A 324 14.18 -5.59 -2.86
CA ASP A 324 13.40 -5.58 -1.61
C ASP A 324 14.30 -5.49 -0.37
N GLY A 325 14.24 -4.35 0.33
CA GLY A 325 14.67 -4.26 1.72
C GLY A 325 16.14 -3.94 1.99
N LEU A 326 16.99 -3.83 0.96
CA LEU A 326 18.40 -3.53 1.16
C LEU A 326 18.66 -2.03 1.37
N THR A 327 19.75 -1.75 2.07
CA THR A 327 20.29 -0.41 2.27
C THR A 327 21.42 -0.14 1.28
N LEU A 328 21.34 0.95 0.52
CA LEU A 328 22.43 1.46 -0.30
C LEU A 328 22.98 2.73 0.35
N ARG A 329 24.28 2.75 0.65
CA ARG A 329 24.90 3.89 1.35
C ARG A 329 26.27 4.25 0.80
N ASP A 330 26.65 5.51 0.99
CA ASP A 330 27.95 6.08 0.60
C ASP A 330 28.27 5.84 -0.89
N GLY A 331 27.34 6.27 -1.75
CA GLY A 331 27.49 6.34 -3.19
C GLY A 331 28.44 7.47 -3.59
N GLY A 332 29.39 7.17 -4.47
CA GLY A 332 30.32 8.15 -4.99
C GLY A 332 29.74 8.97 -6.13
N PHE A 333 28.52 8.67 -6.57
CA PHE A 333 27.73 9.35 -7.60
C PHE A 333 26.28 8.86 -7.46
N TRP A 334 25.49 8.72 -8.53
CA TRP A 334 24.10 8.23 -8.43
C TRP A 334 24.04 6.80 -7.86
N ALA A 335 23.47 6.61 -6.68
CA ALA A 335 23.58 5.35 -5.95
C ALA A 335 22.80 4.21 -6.63
N PHE A 336 21.53 4.44 -6.96
CA PHE A 336 20.67 3.44 -7.61
C PHE A 336 20.26 3.94 -9.00
N LEU A 337 20.86 3.39 -10.05
CA LEU A 337 20.68 3.86 -11.42
C LEU A 337 19.99 2.77 -12.27
N VAL A 338 18.68 2.91 -12.50
CA VAL A 338 17.92 2.01 -13.38
C VAL A 338 18.00 2.53 -14.81
N VAL A 339 18.45 1.69 -15.74
CA VAL A 339 18.72 2.09 -17.13
C VAL A 339 18.08 1.11 -18.10
N ARG A 340 17.25 1.63 -19.01
CA ARG A 340 16.66 0.88 -20.14
C ARG A 340 16.07 -0.46 -19.73
N SER A 341 15.42 -0.46 -18.57
CA SER A 341 14.89 -1.67 -17.97
C SER A 341 13.37 -1.62 -17.97
N ASP A 342 12.75 -2.79 -18.06
CA ASP A 342 11.30 -2.93 -18.13
C ASP A 342 10.78 -3.80 -16.99
N ASN A 343 9.61 -3.45 -16.45
CA ASN A 343 8.99 -4.14 -15.32
C ASN A 343 9.94 -4.25 -14.12
N VAL A 344 10.22 -3.10 -13.50
CA VAL A 344 11.11 -2.98 -12.35
C VAL A 344 10.30 -2.70 -11.09
N THR A 345 10.51 -3.47 -10.03
CA THR A 345 9.89 -3.23 -8.72
C THR A 345 10.94 -3.04 -7.65
N ILE A 346 10.93 -1.90 -6.97
CA ILE A 346 11.83 -1.55 -5.87
C ILE A 346 10.97 -1.30 -4.65
N THR A 347 11.17 -2.08 -3.60
CA THR A 347 10.41 -2.03 -2.35
C THR A 347 11.32 -1.96 -1.14
N ASN A 348 10.86 -1.31 -0.08
CA ASN A 348 11.57 -1.25 1.21
C ASN A 348 13.02 -0.71 1.09
N TYR A 349 13.25 0.23 0.16
CA TYR A 349 14.58 0.76 -0.17
C TYR A 349 15.02 1.82 0.84
N LYS A 350 16.29 1.76 1.28
CA LYS A 350 16.95 2.81 2.07
C LYS A 350 18.17 3.33 1.32
N GLY A 351 18.12 4.59 0.87
CA GLY A 351 19.24 5.31 0.26
C GLY A 351 19.85 6.29 1.26
N TYR A 352 21.04 6.00 1.79
CA TYR A 352 21.72 6.81 2.80
C TYR A 352 23.01 7.43 2.25
N GLN A 353 22.88 8.59 1.61
CA GLN A 353 23.99 9.33 1.02
C GLN A 353 24.41 10.52 1.89
N ASP A 354 25.49 11.19 1.48
CA ASP A 354 25.98 12.35 2.21
C ASP A 354 25.11 13.56 1.89
N LEU A 355 24.93 14.45 2.86
CA LEU A 355 24.08 15.62 2.64
C LEU A 355 24.86 16.80 2.07
N PHE A 356 26.19 16.85 2.03
CA PHE A 356 26.94 18.08 1.71
C PHE A 356 28.07 17.91 0.70
N THR A 357 28.30 16.68 0.31
CA THR A 357 29.29 16.31 -0.65
C THR A 357 28.58 15.37 -1.58
N LEU A 358 28.25 15.86 -2.79
CA LEU A 358 28.42 15.22 -4.10
C LEU A 358 27.15 15.25 -4.98
N GLU A 359 27.31 15.11 -6.32
CA GLU A 359 26.23 14.69 -7.24
C GLU A 359 25.84 13.23 -6.91
N ASP A 360 25.30 12.96 -5.72
CA ASP A 360 25.07 11.65 -5.11
C ASP A 360 23.60 11.24 -5.02
N ASP A 361 22.87 11.47 -6.12
CA ASP A 361 21.45 11.15 -6.25
C ASP A 361 21.13 9.75 -5.69
N ALA A 362 20.05 9.63 -4.90
CA ALA A 362 19.76 8.39 -4.21
C ALA A 362 19.15 7.33 -5.15
N ILE A 363 18.25 7.73 -6.06
CA ILE A 363 17.72 6.85 -7.10
C ILE A 363 17.32 7.63 -8.37
N ASP A 364 17.78 7.09 -9.50
CA ASP A 364 17.53 7.58 -10.86
C ASP A 364 16.89 6.50 -11.73
N ILE A 365 15.71 6.79 -12.26
CA ILE A 365 15.06 5.97 -13.28
C ILE A 365 15.30 6.58 -14.66
N ASN A 366 16.10 5.89 -15.48
CA ASN A 366 16.56 6.42 -16.75
C ASN A 366 16.10 5.56 -17.91
N GLU A 367 15.41 6.18 -18.88
CA GLU A 367 15.02 5.55 -20.15
C GLU A 367 14.33 4.18 -19.95
N SER A 368 13.54 4.02 -18.89
CA SER A 368 12.99 2.74 -18.44
C SER A 368 11.46 2.78 -18.42
N GLN A 369 10.81 1.61 -18.51
CA GLN A 369 9.36 1.50 -18.56
C GLN A 369 8.80 0.60 -17.46
N ASN A 370 7.58 0.90 -17.00
CA ASN A 370 6.85 0.10 -16.02
C ASN A 370 7.65 -0.09 -14.73
N VAL A 371 7.98 1.02 -14.07
CA VAL A 371 8.80 1.03 -12.85
C VAL A 371 7.96 1.41 -11.64
N LEU A 372 8.00 0.60 -10.59
CA LEU A 372 7.41 0.90 -9.29
C LEU A 372 8.51 1.01 -8.23
N VAL A 373 8.60 2.17 -7.57
CA VAL A 373 9.38 2.38 -6.35
C VAL A 373 8.37 2.60 -5.22
N LYS A 374 8.37 1.71 -4.21
CA LYS A 374 7.38 1.72 -3.13
C LYS A 374 7.99 1.56 -1.75
N HIS A 375 7.48 2.30 -0.76
CA HIS A 375 7.94 2.24 0.63
C HIS A 375 9.46 2.44 0.74
N ALA A 376 9.93 3.62 0.34
CA ALA A 376 11.35 3.94 0.21
C ALA A 376 11.73 5.18 1.01
N LEU A 377 12.93 5.20 1.60
CA LEU A 377 13.53 6.36 2.24
C LEU A 377 14.82 6.73 1.50
N ALA A 378 14.96 7.99 1.11
CA ALA A 378 16.12 8.49 0.42
C ALA A 378 16.65 9.78 1.06
N ILE A 379 17.96 9.82 1.30
CA ILE A 379 18.70 10.94 1.86
C ILE A 379 19.93 11.22 0.98
N SER A 380 20.08 12.44 0.45
CA SER A 380 21.20 12.81 -0.46
C SER A 380 21.47 14.33 -0.52
N ASP A 381 22.69 14.73 -0.94
CA ASP A 381 23.01 16.13 -1.27
C ASP A 381 22.25 16.51 -2.54
N ASP A 382 22.33 15.66 -3.57
CA ASP A 382 21.59 15.83 -4.82
C ASP A 382 20.18 15.17 -4.79
N ASP A 383 19.59 14.88 -5.94
CA ASP A 383 18.19 14.46 -6.06
C ASP A 383 17.88 13.13 -5.34
N THR A 384 16.79 13.05 -4.57
CA THR A 384 16.43 11.78 -3.90
C THR A 384 15.70 10.82 -4.84
N PHE A 385 14.65 11.27 -5.51
CA PHE A 385 13.85 10.46 -6.43
C PHE A 385 13.77 11.18 -7.77
N SER A 386 14.46 10.66 -8.78
CA SER A 386 14.60 11.32 -10.06
C SER A 386 14.29 10.43 -11.26
N THR A 387 13.78 11.04 -12.34
CA THR A 387 13.64 10.41 -13.66
C THR A 387 14.37 11.21 -14.73
N LYS A 388 15.12 10.55 -15.62
CA LYS A 388 15.91 11.23 -16.66
C LYS A 388 15.86 10.47 -17.99
N THR A 389 16.05 11.18 -19.09
CA THR A 389 16.42 10.60 -20.39
C THR A 389 17.60 11.38 -20.94
N TRP A 390 18.68 10.69 -21.32
CA TRP A 390 19.97 11.31 -21.62
C TRP A 390 20.40 11.08 -23.08
N PRO A 391 21.25 11.95 -23.64
CA PRO A 391 21.86 11.68 -24.93
C PRO A 391 22.96 10.62 -24.76
N GLN A 392 23.36 9.93 -25.83
CA GLN A 392 24.43 8.92 -25.82
C GLN A 392 25.84 9.57 -25.72
N LYS A 393 26.14 10.26 -24.61
CA LYS A 393 27.42 10.95 -24.33
C LYS A 393 27.81 10.83 -22.85
N GLY A 394 29.09 10.99 -22.53
CA GLY A 394 29.57 10.91 -21.15
C GLY A 394 29.20 9.56 -20.52
N MET A 395 28.49 9.57 -19.39
CA MET A 395 28.15 8.35 -18.67
C MET A 395 27.13 7.43 -19.37
N SER A 396 26.24 8.00 -20.16
CA SER A 396 25.22 7.26 -20.91
C SER A 396 25.74 6.74 -22.25
N LYS A 397 26.97 7.10 -22.65
CA LYS A 397 27.56 6.72 -23.93
C LYS A 397 27.58 5.21 -24.14
N ASP A 398 27.90 4.46 -23.09
CA ASP A 398 28.11 3.01 -23.15
C ASP A 398 26.91 2.23 -22.56
N TRP A 399 25.76 2.88 -22.37
CA TRP A 399 24.53 2.18 -22.03
C TRP A 399 24.09 1.31 -23.22
N PRO A 400 23.77 0.03 -22.99
CA PRO A 400 23.41 -0.91 -24.04
C PRO A 400 22.05 -0.54 -24.68
N GLY A 401 21.89 -0.85 -25.96
CA GLY A 401 20.66 -0.57 -26.70
C GLY A 401 20.59 0.84 -27.32
N ALA A 402 19.47 1.13 -27.97
CA ALA A 402 19.16 2.49 -28.45
C ALA A 402 18.66 3.35 -27.29
N ILE A 403 18.67 4.68 -27.45
CA ILE A 403 18.02 5.59 -26.49
C ILE A 403 16.51 5.33 -26.53
N GLU A 404 15.89 5.23 -25.37
CA GLU A 404 14.46 4.97 -25.20
C GLU A 404 13.74 6.13 -24.52
N HIS A 405 12.43 6.19 -24.65
CA HIS A 405 11.59 7.06 -23.82
C HIS A 405 11.39 6.43 -22.44
N LEU A 406 10.97 7.24 -21.46
CA LEU A 406 10.60 6.75 -20.14
C LEU A 406 9.08 6.75 -20.00
N GLU A 407 8.51 5.67 -19.46
CA GLU A 407 7.06 5.50 -19.41
C GLU A 407 6.59 4.75 -18.16
N ASN A 408 5.46 5.16 -17.58
CA ASN A 408 4.78 4.45 -16.48
C ASN A 408 5.70 4.23 -15.27
N VAL A 409 6.18 5.32 -14.68
CA VAL A 409 7.02 5.31 -13.47
C VAL A 409 6.21 5.79 -12.27
N VAL A 410 6.19 5.00 -11.20
CA VAL A 410 5.45 5.31 -9.98
C VAL A 410 6.39 5.33 -8.77
N PHE A 411 6.39 6.44 -8.04
CA PHE A 411 6.96 6.55 -6.68
C PHE A 411 5.79 6.58 -5.68
N GLU A 412 5.71 5.59 -4.78
CA GLU A 412 4.60 5.43 -3.83
C GLU A 412 5.12 5.25 -2.39
N ASP A 413 4.59 5.99 -1.42
CA ASP A 413 5.04 5.89 -0.03
C ASP A 413 6.56 6.11 0.12
N CYS A 414 7.06 7.12 -0.61
CA CYS A 414 8.46 7.52 -0.62
C CYS A 414 8.69 8.69 0.35
N PHE A 415 9.79 8.64 1.11
CA PHE A 415 10.16 9.66 2.09
C PHE A 415 11.52 10.27 1.73
N ALA A 416 11.54 11.58 1.50
CA ALA A 416 12.70 12.29 0.96
C ALA A 416 13.31 13.29 1.97
N TRP A 417 14.63 13.31 2.07
CA TRP A 417 15.42 14.37 2.71
C TRP A 417 16.63 14.72 1.83
N THR A 418 16.68 15.94 1.30
CA THR A 418 17.73 16.33 0.34
C THR A 418 18.19 17.77 0.50
N ARG A 419 19.39 18.11 0.01
CA ARG A 419 19.77 19.51 -0.24
C ARG A 419 19.37 20.04 -1.62
N CYS A 420 18.95 19.15 -2.51
CA CYS A 420 18.57 19.43 -3.89
C CYS A 420 17.06 19.20 -4.10
N ALA A 421 16.65 18.35 -5.04
CA ALA A 421 15.25 18.10 -5.35
C ALA A 421 14.71 16.79 -4.75
N ALA A 422 13.57 16.84 -4.06
CA ALA A 422 13.00 15.65 -3.41
C ALA A 422 12.41 14.69 -4.45
N PHE A 423 11.52 15.20 -5.30
CA PHE A 423 10.94 14.48 -6.43
C PHE A 423 11.15 15.28 -7.71
N LYS A 424 11.86 14.71 -8.68
CA LYS A 424 12.27 15.42 -9.90
C LYS A 424 12.03 14.59 -11.16
N LEU A 425 11.44 15.22 -12.16
CA LEU A 425 11.53 14.79 -13.55
C LEU A 425 12.50 15.71 -14.29
N GLY A 426 13.62 15.20 -14.77
CA GLY A 426 14.69 15.97 -15.42
C GLY A 426 16.00 15.97 -14.62
N MET A 427 17.03 16.76 -14.94
CA MET A 427 17.11 17.84 -15.93
C MET A 427 17.06 17.38 -17.40
N GLY A 428 17.54 16.15 -17.65
CA GLY A 428 17.57 15.55 -18.99
C GLY A 428 16.21 14.97 -19.37
N ILE A 429 15.56 15.57 -20.37
CA ILE A 429 14.38 15.03 -21.05
C ILE A 429 14.70 15.02 -22.56
N CYS A 430 15.70 14.24 -22.95
CA CYS A 430 16.15 14.16 -24.34
C CYS A 430 15.19 13.35 -25.24
N THR A 431 14.49 12.39 -24.65
CA THR A 431 13.37 11.65 -25.23
C THR A 431 12.15 11.79 -24.30
N PRO A 432 10.93 11.48 -24.77
CA PRO A 432 9.72 11.68 -23.98
C PRO A 432 9.75 11.01 -22.59
N GLN A 433 9.14 11.66 -21.61
CA GLN A 433 8.79 11.07 -20.31
C GLN A 433 7.27 11.13 -20.14
N ILE A 434 6.63 9.96 -19.99
CA ILE A 434 5.17 9.80 -20.07
C ILE A 434 4.66 9.06 -18.84
N GLY A 435 3.62 9.56 -18.18
CA GLY A 435 2.95 8.80 -17.12
C GLY A 435 3.83 8.61 -15.88
N VAL A 436 4.33 9.70 -15.31
CA VAL A 436 5.10 9.67 -14.06
C VAL A 436 4.21 10.08 -12.90
N THR A 437 4.07 9.22 -11.90
CA THR A 437 3.21 9.45 -10.73
C THR A 437 4.03 9.39 -9.44
N ILE A 438 3.92 10.44 -8.62
CA ILE A 438 4.41 10.46 -7.25
C ILE A 438 3.18 10.50 -6.35
N ARG A 439 3.02 9.52 -5.46
CA ARG A 439 1.85 9.47 -4.58
C ARG A 439 2.12 9.00 -3.15
N ASN A 440 1.26 9.41 -2.23
CA ASN A 440 1.29 9.00 -0.81
C ASN A 440 2.66 9.23 -0.15
N SER A 441 3.36 10.29 -0.54
CA SER A 441 4.80 10.49 -0.29
C SER A 441 5.07 11.71 0.59
N TYR A 442 6.28 11.81 1.13
CA TYR A 442 6.62 12.80 2.15
C TYR A 442 7.97 13.46 1.87
N VAL A 443 8.06 14.75 2.14
CA VAL A 443 9.31 15.52 2.08
C VAL A 443 9.60 16.05 3.47
N TYR A 444 10.62 15.49 4.14
CA TYR A 444 11.08 15.99 5.43
C TYR A 444 11.73 17.36 5.28
N GLN A 445 12.71 17.45 4.38
CA GLN A 445 13.43 18.69 4.13
C GLN A 445 14.05 18.66 2.73
N SER A 446 13.90 19.76 1.98
CA SER A 446 14.46 19.90 0.63
C SER A 446 14.89 21.35 0.36
N ALA A 447 15.68 21.57 -0.71
CA ALA A 447 15.69 22.88 -1.34
C ALA A 447 14.48 23.01 -2.27
N ARG A 448 14.20 21.96 -3.02
CA ARG A 448 13.14 21.94 -4.02
C ARG A 448 12.29 20.69 -3.84
N ALA A 449 11.00 20.83 -3.55
CA ALA A 449 10.19 19.66 -3.18
C ALA A 449 9.72 18.89 -4.44
N LEU A 450 8.92 19.51 -5.31
CA LEU A 450 8.33 18.88 -6.49
C LEU A 450 8.80 19.57 -7.77
N LEU A 451 9.48 18.85 -8.66
CA LEU A 451 10.06 19.40 -9.88
C LEU A 451 9.65 18.64 -11.14
N VAL A 452 9.23 19.40 -12.15
CA VAL A 452 9.34 19.01 -13.57
C VAL A 452 10.26 20.03 -14.23
N ASP A 453 11.47 19.59 -14.60
CA ASP A 453 12.57 20.44 -15.02
C ASP A 453 13.15 19.96 -16.37
N HIS A 454 12.45 20.27 -17.48
CA HIS A 454 12.96 20.03 -18.82
C HIS A 454 13.97 21.11 -19.21
N ALA A 455 15.19 21.03 -18.66
CA ALA A 455 16.14 22.14 -18.77
C ALA A 455 17.45 21.80 -19.50
N TYR A 456 17.69 20.56 -19.93
CA TYR A 456 18.89 20.21 -20.68
C TYR A 456 18.83 20.71 -22.15
N THR A 457 19.53 21.80 -22.45
CA THR A 457 19.44 22.50 -23.75
C THR A 457 20.40 22.01 -24.83
N GLU A 458 21.27 21.06 -24.52
CA GLU A 458 22.31 20.51 -25.41
C GLU A 458 21.95 19.12 -25.95
N ASN A 459 20.66 18.88 -26.20
CA ASN A 459 20.16 17.65 -26.79
C ASN A 459 20.64 17.53 -28.25
N PRO A 460 21.48 16.55 -28.61
CA PRO A 460 21.97 16.35 -29.97
C PRO A 460 20.99 15.57 -30.86
N LEU A 461 19.86 15.10 -30.32
CA LEU A 461 18.86 14.33 -31.07
C LEU A 461 18.08 15.21 -32.05
N PRO A 462 17.58 14.66 -33.17
CA PRO A 462 16.87 15.43 -34.19
C PRO A 462 15.50 15.94 -33.71
N VAL A 463 14.96 15.36 -32.63
CA VAL A 463 13.68 15.72 -32.02
C VAL A 463 13.91 15.97 -30.53
N GLU A 464 13.38 17.07 -30.03
CA GLU A 464 13.41 17.40 -28.60
C GLU A 464 12.45 16.48 -27.83
N GLY A 465 12.87 15.99 -26.67
CA GLY A 465 11.98 15.25 -25.76
C GLY A 465 10.91 16.17 -25.16
N TRP A 466 9.92 15.60 -24.49
CA TRP A 466 8.83 16.33 -23.83
C TRP A 466 8.31 15.52 -22.64
N ALA A 467 7.63 16.18 -21.70
CA ALA A 467 7.01 15.53 -20.55
C ALA A 467 5.49 15.63 -20.62
N LYS A 468 4.79 14.53 -20.35
CA LYS A 468 3.33 14.50 -20.34
C LYS A 468 2.78 13.55 -19.29
N ASP A 469 1.59 13.89 -18.77
CA ASP A 469 0.82 13.05 -17.85
C ASP A 469 1.60 12.81 -16.56
N VAL A 470 1.90 13.91 -15.85
CA VAL A 470 2.66 13.91 -14.60
C VAL A 470 1.70 14.15 -13.43
N THR A 471 1.72 13.27 -12.43
CA THR A 471 0.82 13.38 -11.27
C THR A 471 1.62 13.43 -9.97
N PHE A 472 1.32 14.42 -9.14
CA PHE A 472 1.71 14.50 -7.74
C PHE A 472 0.43 14.39 -6.90
N GLU A 473 0.31 13.37 -6.05
CA GLU A 473 -0.93 13.09 -5.31
C GLU A 473 -0.68 12.71 -3.85
N ASN A 474 -1.43 13.24 -2.89
CA ASN A 474 -1.35 12.85 -1.47
C ASN A 474 0.09 13.02 -0.91
N ILE A 475 0.64 14.24 -0.97
CA ILE A 475 2.02 14.53 -0.54
C ILE A 475 2.04 15.52 0.63
N ASP A 476 2.84 15.24 1.66
CA ASP A 476 3.12 16.18 2.76
C ASP A 476 4.54 16.73 2.61
N ILE A 477 4.66 18.06 2.55
CA ILE A 477 5.93 18.78 2.42
C ILE A 477 6.16 19.57 3.70
N GLU A 478 7.16 19.15 4.48
CA GLU A 478 7.43 19.71 5.80
C GLU A 478 8.31 20.96 5.73
N ARG A 479 9.50 20.85 5.11
CA ARG A 479 10.51 21.93 5.13
C ARG A 479 11.11 22.19 3.76
N VAL A 480 11.20 23.46 3.38
CA VAL A 480 11.76 23.92 2.07
C VAL A 480 12.72 25.11 2.28
N GLY A 481 13.58 24.97 3.30
CA GLY A 481 14.49 26.02 3.77
C GLY A 481 15.91 25.97 3.20
N ILE A 482 16.30 24.90 2.52
CA ILE A 482 17.66 24.75 1.99
C ILE A 482 17.83 25.60 0.72
N ASN A 483 18.93 26.31 0.57
CA ASN A 483 19.19 27.16 -0.60
C ASN A 483 20.48 26.76 -1.32
N GLN A 484 20.43 25.67 -2.10
CA GLN A 484 21.55 25.21 -2.95
C GLN A 484 21.40 25.70 -4.40
N PHE A 485 20.18 25.62 -4.95
CA PHE A 485 19.86 26.01 -6.33
C PHE A 485 18.52 26.78 -6.40
N GLY A 486 18.30 27.65 -5.41
CA GLY A 486 17.01 28.22 -5.09
C GLY A 486 16.16 27.29 -4.23
N ASN A 487 15.23 27.87 -3.50
CA ASN A 487 14.35 27.15 -2.60
C ASN A 487 12.89 27.37 -2.97
N TYR A 488 12.14 26.33 -3.29
CA TYR A 488 10.72 26.43 -3.67
C TYR A 488 10.05 25.07 -3.63
N TRP A 489 8.79 25.01 -3.20
CA TRP A 489 8.09 23.74 -3.08
C TRP A 489 7.70 23.17 -4.45
N LEU A 490 7.53 24.02 -5.48
CA LEU A 490 7.13 23.59 -6.81
C LEU A 490 7.93 24.29 -7.92
N ARG A 491 8.28 23.54 -8.97
CA ARG A 491 8.61 24.09 -10.27
C ARG A 491 8.11 23.20 -11.40
N VAL A 492 7.49 23.82 -12.40
CA VAL A 492 7.11 23.17 -13.66
C VAL A 492 7.66 24.00 -14.79
N SER A 493 8.67 23.50 -15.50
CA SER A 493 9.33 24.30 -16.52
C SER A 493 9.88 23.51 -17.69
N THR A 494 9.91 24.18 -18.84
CA THR A 494 10.76 23.82 -20.00
C THR A 494 11.67 24.97 -20.39
N SER A 495 12.95 24.66 -20.60
CA SER A 495 13.95 25.55 -21.19
C SER A 495 14.28 25.17 -22.63
N THR A 496 13.55 24.22 -23.22
CA THR A 496 13.82 23.69 -24.56
C THR A 496 12.66 24.03 -25.53
N ALA A 497 12.65 23.43 -26.72
CA ALA A 497 11.49 23.48 -27.61
C ALA A 497 10.43 22.40 -27.27
N GLY A 498 10.73 21.51 -26.32
CA GLY A 498 9.88 20.40 -25.93
C GLY A 498 8.93 20.78 -24.82
N ASP A 499 7.67 20.39 -24.96
CA ASP A 499 6.60 20.79 -24.05
C ASP A 499 6.62 20.02 -22.74
N VAL A 500 6.06 20.63 -21.70
CA VAL A 500 5.61 19.98 -20.47
C VAL A 500 4.10 20.14 -20.39
N SER A 501 3.36 19.04 -20.32
CA SER A 501 1.90 19.12 -20.34
C SER A 501 1.18 18.14 -19.44
N ASN A 502 -0.05 18.49 -19.05
CA ASN A 502 -0.90 17.71 -18.16
C ASN A 502 -0.20 17.31 -16.84
N VAL A 503 0.16 18.33 -16.05
CA VAL A 503 0.71 18.18 -14.71
C VAL A 503 -0.43 18.36 -13.69
N ILE A 504 -0.67 17.34 -12.87
CA ILE A 504 -1.72 17.34 -11.84
C ILE A 504 -1.06 17.36 -10.47
N LEU A 505 -1.47 18.30 -9.63
CA LEU A 505 -1.12 18.37 -8.21
C LEU A 505 -2.40 18.20 -7.40
N ARG A 506 -2.55 17.08 -6.70
CA ARG A 506 -3.76 16.71 -5.94
C ARG A 506 -3.44 16.42 -4.48
N ASN A 507 -4.25 16.91 -3.54
CA ASN A 507 -4.14 16.56 -2.11
C ASN A 507 -2.72 16.80 -1.57
N ILE A 508 -2.19 18.01 -1.76
CA ILE A 508 -0.82 18.36 -1.36
C ILE A 508 -0.88 19.27 -0.13
N ASN A 509 -0.23 18.88 0.96
CA ASN A 509 -0.06 19.73 2.13
C ASN A 509 1.35 20.33 2.16
N VAL A 510 1.44 21.65 2.04
CA VAL A 510 2.69 22.42 2.00
C VAL A 510 2.81 23.21 3.30
N ARG A 511 3.64 22.74 4.23
CA ARG A 511 3.89 23.43 5.51
C ARG A 511 4.87 24.59 5.34
N GLU A 512 5.86 24.40 4.48
CA GLU A 512 6.79 25.44 4.07
C GLU A 512 6.89 25.54 2.55
N THR A 513 6.75 26.74 2.02
CA THR A 513 6.78 26.98 0.56
C THR A 513 8.17 27.24 0.00
N GLY A 514 9.14 27.59 0.87
CA GLY A 514 10.40 28.19 0.45
C GLY A 514 10.19 29.57 -0.18
N GLY A 515 10.97 29.89 -1.20
CA GLY A 515 10.89 31.06 -2.08
C GLY A 515 9.73 31.01 -3.09
N ASP A 516 9.86 31.76 -4.18
CA ASP A 516 8.86 31.82 -5.25
C ASP A 516 8.95 30.56 -6.14
N SER A 517 7.81 29.91 -6.37
CA SER A 517 7.70 28.65 -7.13
C SER A 517 7.34 28.93 -8.60
N PRO A 518 8.27 28.75 -9.56
CA PRO A 518 8.04 29.19 -10.93
C PRO A 518 7.31 28.13 -11.79
N ILE A 519 6.36 28.59 -12.61
CA ILE A 519 5.87 27.88 -13.79
C ILE A 519 6.34 28.64 -15.03
N GLN A 520 7.04 27.96 -15.94
CA GLN A 520 7.80 28.64 -16.99
C GLN A 520 7.95 27.83 -18.28
N GLY A 521 7.46 28.35 -19.41
CA GLY A 521 7.82 27.86 -20.75
C GLY A 521 9.08 28.53 -21.31
N ASN A 522 9.36 28.37 -22.60
CA ASN A 522 10.47 29.04 -23.28
C ASN A 522 10.02 29.79 -24.55
N PRO A 523 9.78 31.12 -24.47
CA PRO A 523 9.38 31.94 -25.63
C PRO A 523 10.41 31.96 -26.77
N THR A 524 11.70 31.84 -26.46
CA THR A 524 12.77 31.87 -27.49
C THR A 524 12.84 30.57 -28.29
N ARG A 525 12.59 29.43 -27.65
CA ARG A 525 12.65 28.10 -28.28
C ARG A 525 11.30 27.53 -28.66
N GLY A 526 10.20 28.12 -28.17
CA GLY A 526 8.83 27.71 -28.45
C GLY A 526 8.24 26.68 -27.48
N GLY A 527 9.03 26.11 -26.55
CA GLY A 527 8.52 25.11 -25.61
C GLY A 527 7.45 25.68 -24.68
N MET A 528 6.37 24.93 -24.50
CA MET A 528 5.20 25.33 -23.72
C MET A 528 5.12 24.55 -22.40
N VAL A 529 4.60 25.22 -21.37
CA VAL A 529 3.99 24.53 -20.23
C VAL A 529 2.47 24.64 -20.37
N ASN A 530 1.79 23.52 -20.61
CA ASN A 530 0.35 23.53 -20.93
C ASN A 530 -0.42 22.52 -20.07
N GLY A 531 -1.33 23.02 -19.23
CA GLY A 531 -2.16 22.17 -18.38
C GLY A 531 -1.45 21.86 -17.05
N VAL A 532 -1.59 22.77 -16.08
CA VAL A 532 -1.16 22.54 -14.69
C VAL A 532 -2.39 22.68 -13.81
N THR A 533 -2.82 21.59 -13.17
CA THR A 533 -4.04 21.56 -12.35
C THR A 533 -3.68 21.44 -10.88
N PHE A 534 -4.22 22.35 -10.06
CA PHE A 534 -4.13 22.32 -8.60
C PHE A 534 -5.46 21.85 -7.99
N GLU A 535 -5.44 20.71 -7.34
CA GLU A 535 -6.55 20.04 -6.66
C GLU A 535 -6.14 19.71 -5.20
N ASN A 536 -7.04 19.92 -4.26
CA ASN A 536 -6.88 20.08 -2.82
C ASN A 536 -5.45 20.41 -2.33
N VAL A 537 -4.91 21.58 -2.68
CA VAL A 537 -3.57 22.00 -2.23
C VAL A 537 -3.70 22.95 -1.04
N VAL A 538 -3.17 22.54 0.10
CA VAL A 538 -3.21 23.27 1.36
C VAL A 538 -1.83 23.85 1.63
N VAL A 539 -1.75 25.16 1.87
CA VAL A 539 -0.51 25.84 2.24
C VAL A 539 -0.66 26.39 3.65
N LYS A 540 0.22 25.97 4.56
CA LYS A 540 0.23 26.38 5.98
C LYS A 540 -1.16 26.22 6.63
N GLY A 541 -1.82 25.09 6.35
CA GLY A 541 -3.15 24.77 6.88
C GLY A 541 -4.32 25.49 6.21
N THR A 542 -4.09 26.27 5.14
CA THR A 542 -5.14 26.96 4.39
C THR A 542 -5.24 26.42 2.97
N LEU A 543 -6.44 26.04 2.52
CA LEU A 543 -6.67 25.64 1.13
C LEU A 543 -6.36 26.79 0.17
N ALA A 544 -5.48 26.54 -0.79
CA ALA A 544 -5.09 27.51 -1.79
C ALA A 544 -6.14 27.60 -2.92
N LYS A 545 -6.54 28.83 -3.23
CA LYS A 545 -7.56 29.15 -4.25
C LYS A 545 -6.98 29.87 -5.47
N ASN A 546 -5.76 30.35 -5.37
CA ASN A 546 -5.08 31.06 -6.45
C ASN A 546 -3.56 30.89 -6.32
N LEU A 547 -2.82 31.33 -7.34
CA LEU A 547 -1.37 31.18 -7.40
C LEU A 547 -0.63 31.91 -6.27
N SER A 548 -1.17 33.02 -5.77
CA SER A 548 -0.54 33.77 -4.68
C SER A 548 -0.60 33.02 -3.35
N ASP A 549 -1.69 32.29 -3.08
CA ASP A 549 -1.81 31.42 -1.90
C ASP A 549 -0.75 30.29 -1.94
N LEU A 550 -0.42 29.82 -3.15
CA LEU A 550 0.60 28.81 -3.40
C LEU A 550 2.03 29.36 -3.39
N LYS A 551 2.22 30.68 -3.40
CA LYS A 551 3.51 31.31 -3.71
C LYS A 551 4.09 30.83 -5.06
N VAL A 552 3.21 30.68 -6.05
CA VAL A 552 3.54 30.26 -7.41
C VAL A 552 3.44 31.46 -8.35
N SER A 553 4.36 31.56 -9.31
CA SER A 553 4.39 32.63 -10.31
C SER A 553 4.51 32.09 -11.72
N ILE A 554 3.68 32.60 -12.64
CA ILE A 554 3.84 32.40 -14.09
C ILE A 554 4.94 33.32 -14.59
N LYS A 555 5.96 32.77 -15.24
CA LYS A 555 7.17 33.54 -15.61
C LYS A 555 7.16 34.13 -17.01
N ASN A 556 6.35 33.61 -17.93
CA ASN A 556 6.23 34.10 -19.31
C ASN A 556 4.94 33.64 -19.99
N GLU A 557 4.73 34.12 -21.20
CA GLU A 557 3.58 33.89 -22.08
C GLU A 557 3.46 32.45 -22.61
N ASN A 558 4.52 31.63 -22.52
CA ASN A 558 4.54 30.24 -22.96
C ASN A 558 3.98 29.28 -21.88
N VAL A 559 3.08 29.78 -21.05
CA VAL A 559 2.38 29.01 -20.02
C VAL A 559 0.88 29.18 -20.21
N SER A 560 0.16 28.07 -20.33
CA SER A 560 -1.29 28.05 -20.52
C SER A 560 -1.94 26.90 -19.76
N GLY A 561 -3.27 26.97 -19.59
CA GLY A 561 -4.03 25.88 -18.95
C GLY A 561 -3.73 25.68 -17.47
N VAL A 562 -3.36 26.74 -16.73
CA VAL A 562 -3.21 26.65 -15.27
C VAL A 562 -4.58 26.77 -14.62
N VAL A 563 -5.01 25.70 -13.93
CA VAL A 563 -6.36 25.54 -13.39
C VAL A 563 -6.29 25.26 -11.90
N PHE A 564 -7.19 25.88 -11.13
CA PHE A 564 -7.49 25.47 -9.76
C PHE A 564 -8.79 24.68 -9.77
N ALA A 565 -8.70 23.39 -9.50
CA ALA A 565 -9.87 22.52 -9.37
C ALA A 565 -10.56 22.66 -7.99
N ASN A 566 -9.95 23.41 -7.06
CA ASN A 566 -10.44 23.65 -5.67
C ASN A 566 -11.22 24.93 -5.47
N THR A 567 -11.55 25.59 -6.56
CA THR A 567 -12.31 26.83 -6.49
C THR A 567 -13.59 26.59 -7.23
N ASP A 568 -14.70 26.88 -6.56
CA ASP A 568 -16.04 27.04 -7.11
C ASP A 568 -15.93 27.62 -8.52
N GLN A 569 -15.87 26.74 -9.54
CA GLN A 569 -15.80 27.19 -10.91
C GLN A 569 -17.09 27.97 -11.13
N ALA A 570 -16.95 29.23 -11.55
CA ALA A 570 -18.12 30.07 -11.74
C ALA A 570 -19.07 29.35 -12.71
N TRP A 571 -20.29 29.03 -12.26
CA TRP A 571 -21.32 28.42 -13.11
C TRP A 571 -21.60 29.28 -14.35
N PHE A 572 -21.31 30.57 -14.24
CA PHE A 572 -21.34 31.54 -15.32
C PHE A 572 -20.43 32.73 -15.00
N SER A 573 -19.72 33.24 -16.00
CA SER A 573 -19.02 34.52 -15.91
C SER A 573 -19.03 35.25 -17.24
N ASP A 574 -19.25 36.56 -17.23
CA ASP A 574 -19.11 37.41 -18.41
C ASP A 574 -18.57 38.80 -18.03
N HIS A 575 -17.43 39.16 -18.62
CA HIS A 575 -16.76 40.45 -18.49
C HIS A 575 -17.03 41.36 -19.72
N PHE A 576 -17.88 40.91 -20.64
CA PHE A 576 -18.28 41.60 -21.87
C PHE A 576 -17.11 42.00 -22.81
N THR A 577 -15.89 41.51 -22.57
CA THR A 577 -14.69 41.82 -23.35
C THR A 577 -14.77 41.33 -24.79
N SER A 578 -15.58 40.29 -25.05
CA SER A 578 -15.87 39.79 -26.40
C SER A 578 -16.55 40.85 -27.29
N GLY A 579 -17.23 41.83 -26.69
CA GLY A 579 -18.06 42.79 -27.40
C GLY A 579 -19.42 42.23 -27.85
N LEU A 580 -19.75 41.00 -27.45
CA LEU A 580 -20.94 40.28 -27.88
C LEU A 580 -21.87 40.01 -26.69
N THR A 581 -23.15 39.81 -26.98
CA THR A 581 -24.19 39.40 -26.01
C THR A 581 -24.64 37.96 -26.23
N THR A 582 -23.79 37.12 -26.83
CA THR A 582 -24.15 35.77 -27.31
C THR A 582 -24.74 34.87 -26.22
N ASP A 583 -24.29 35.00 -24.97
CA ASP A 583 -24.78 34.22 -23.83
C ASP A 583 -26.00 34.82 -23.12
N TRP A 584 -26.54 35.92 -23.66
CA TRP A 584 -27.62 36.70 -23.08
C TRP A 584 -28.84 36.78 -24.00
N THR A 585 -30.02 36.56 -23.42
CA THR A 585 -31.32 36.64 -24.09
C THR A 585 -32.07 37.90 -23.64
N MET A 586 -32.42 38.75 -24.59
CA MET A 586 -33.22 39.96 -24.33
C MET A 586 -34.68 39.58 -24.12
N ALA A 587 -35.14 39.61 -22.87
CA ALA A 587 -36.50 39.23 -22.51
C ALA A 587 -37.49 40.41 -22.65
N SER A 588 -37.04 41.65 -22.45
CA SER A 588 -37.81 42.86 -22.79
C SER A 588 -36.88 43.99 -23.24
N GLY A 589 -37.39 44.87 -24.11
CA GLY A 589 -36.56 45.89 -24.76
C GLY A 589 -35.73 45.31 -25.91
N ALA A 590 -36.37 44.60 -26.84
CA ALA A 590 -35.67 44.03 -27.99
C ALA A 590 -34.85 45.10 -28.75
N ASN A 591 -33.61 44.75 -29.12
CA ASN A 591 -32.64 45.60 -29.81
C ASN A 591 -32.13 46.82 -29.01
N SER A 592 -32.42 46.94 -27.71
CA SER A 592 -31.93 48.06 -26.91
C SER A 592 -30.70 47.77 -26.07
N TRP A 593 -30.29 46.51 -25.94
CA TRP A 593 -29.08 46.10 -25.21
C TRP A 593 -27.90 45.97 -26.16
N ALA A 594 -26.76 46.55 -25.79
CA ALA A 594 -25.52 46.46 -26.56
C ALA A 594 -24.31 46.50 -25.64
N VAL A 595 -23.23 45.84 -26.05
CA VAL A 595 -21.92 46.04 -25.44
C VAL A 595 -21.29 47.27 -26.08
N THR A 596 -20.94 48.26 -25.28
CA THR A 596 -20.37 49.54 -25.72
C THR A 596 -18.95 49.71 -25.20
N ASP A 597 -18.07 50.29 -26.00
CA ASP A 597 -16.71 50.65 -25.59
C ASP A 597 -16.70 52.00 -24.86
N GLN A 598 -16.16 52.01 -23.65
CA GLN A 598 -16.01 53.18 -22.81
C GLN A 598 -14.56 53.24 -22.32
N THR A 599 -13.77 54.17 -22.87
CA THR A 599 -12.38 54.42 -22.45
C THR A 599 -11.50 53.15 -22.45
N GLY A 600 -11.73 52.22 -23.39
CA GLY A 600 -10.97 50.97 -23.51
C GLY A 600 -11.54 49.78 -22.75
N ASN A 601 -12.69 49.94 -22.06
CA ASN A 601 -13.43 48.85 -21.40
C ASN A 601 -14.78 48.63 -22.08
N ARG A 602 -15.08 47.39 -22.44
CA ARG A 602 -16.36 46.98 -23.03
C ARG A 602 -17.34 46.63 -21.92
N VAL A 603 -18.50 47.30 -21.91
CA VAL A 603 -19.53 47.14 -20.87
C VAL A 603 -20.91 46.96 -21.49
N LEU A 604 -21.78 46.21 -20.83
CA LEU A 604 -23.17 46.06 -21.27
C LEU A 604 -24.00 47.29 -20.89
N SER A 605 -24.77 47.82 -21.83
CA SER A 605 -25.62 49.00 -21.63
C SER A 605 -26.95 48.86 -22.36
N THR A 606 -27.95 49.66 -21.97
CA THR A 606 -29.20 49.77 -22.71
C THR A 606 -29.60 51.21 -23.03
N SER A 607 -30.21 51.42 -24.19
CA SER A 607 -30.80 52.69 -24.63
C SER A 607 -32.26 52.88 -24.21
N GLN A 608 -32.89 51.89 -23.57
CA GLN A 608 -34.30 51.93 -23.17
C GLN A 608 -34.56 52.86 -21.97
N THR A 609 -35.61 53.68 -22.08
CA THR A 609 -36.14 54.51 -20.99
C THR A 609 -37.38 53.90 -20.32
N THR A 610 -37.79 52.71 -20.77
CA THR A 610 -38.83 51.89 -20.15
C THR A 610 -38.23 50.56 -19.68
N THR A 611 -39.05 49.58 -19.28
CA THR A 611 -38.56 48.32 -18.70
C THR A 611 -37.71 47.53 -19.71
N ALA A 612 -36.43 47.34 -19.38
CA ALA A 612 -35.49 46.50 -20.11
C ALA A 612 -35.02 45.36 -19.21
N LEU A 613 -35.10 44.12 -19.72
CA LEU A 613 -34.66 42.90 -19.04
C LEU A 613 -33.84 42.07 -20.01
N ILE A 614 -32.63 41.71 -19.60
CA ILE A 614 -31.75 40.79 -20.30
C ILE A 614 -31.33 39.69 -19.33
N THR A 615 -31.33 38.44 -19.79
CA THR A 615 -31.17 37.25 -18.93
C THR A 615 -30.13 36.32 -19.50
N ALA A 616 -29.44 35.57 -18.65
CA ALA A 616 -28.55 34.49 -19.04
C ALA A 616 -29.00 33.21 -18.33
N LYS A 617 -29.06 32.11 -19.10
CA LYS A 617 -29.48 30.79 -18.61
C LYS A 617 -30.84 30.80 -17.88
N ALA A 618 -31.82 31.57 -18.36
CA ALA A 618 -33.17 31.56 -17.81
C ALA A 618 -33.75 30.13 -17.81
N GLY A 619 -34.38 29.72 -16.70
CA GLY A 619 -34.86 28.36 -16.51
C GLY A 619 -33.78 27.33 -16.13
N ALA A 620 -32.54 27.73 -15.90
CA ALA A 620 -31.50 26.83 -15.39
C ALA A 620 -31.90 26.21 -14.05
N ALA A 621 -31.46 24.96 -13.82
CA ALA A 621 -31.68 24.23 -12.58
C ALA A 621 -30.80 24.74 -11.41
N TRP A 622 -30.26 25.95 -11.49
CA TRP A 622 -29.44 26.55 -10.43
C TRP A 622 -30.30 26.87 -9.23
N THR A 623 -30.01 26.19 -8.13
CA THR A 623 -30.62 26.43 -6.83
C THR A 623 -29.73 27.40 -6.07
N ASP A 624 -28.78 26.95 -5.28
CA ASP A 624 -28.06 27.80 -4.33
C ASP A 624 -26.76 28.35 -4.93
N TYR A 625 -26.66 29.68 -5.01
CA TYR A 625 -25.52 30.36 -5.61
C TYR A 625 -25.36 31.79 -5.11
N THR A 626 -24.18 32.34 -5.35
CA THR A 626 -23.94 33.78 -5.30
C THR A 626 -23.95 34.33 -6.71
N TYR A 627 -24.69 35.42 -6.95
CA TYR A 627 -24.61 36.22 -8.17
C TYR A 627 -24.07 37.60 -7.85
N GLU A 628 -23.00 37.98 -8.51
CA GLU A 628 -22.34 39.28 -8.39
C GLU A 628 -22.21 39.94 -9.76
N ALA A 629 -22.38 41.26 -9.82
CA ALA A 629 -22.10 42.07 -11.00
C ALA A 629 -21.88 43.53 -10.61
N ARG A 630 -21.11 44.25 -11.41
CA ARG A 630 -20.95 45.69 -11.28
C ARG A 630 -22.06 46.43 -12.02
N ALA A 631 -22.53 47.53 -11.44
CA ALA A 631 -23.49 48.44 -12.04
C ALA A 631 -23.04 49.89 -11.86
N ARG A 632 -23.27 50.73 -12.87
CA ARG A 632 -22.95 52.17 -12.83
C ARG A 632 -24.09 53.00 -13.39
N LEU A 633 -24.49 54.01 -12.62
CA LEU A 633 -25.62 54.88 -12.95
C LEU A 633 -25.14 56.28 -13.40
N PRO A 634 -25.68 56.82 -14.51
CA PRO A 634 -25.24 58.12 -15.03
C PRO A 634 -25.84 59.32 -14.28
N LEU A 635 -26.90 59.13 -13.48
CA LEU A 635 -27.58 60.14 -12.66
C LEU A 635 -27.78 61.49 -13.38
N ILE A 636 -28.37 61.44 -14.57
CA ILE A 636 -28.68 62.61 -15.40
C ILE A 636 -29.95 63.28 -14.89
N ASN A 637 -30.98 62.48 -14.56
CA ASN A 637 -32.28 62.98 -14.11
C ASN A 637 -32.57 62.68 -12.63
N GLY A 638 -31.67 61.98 -11.94
CA GLY A 638 -31.79 61.66 -10.51
C GLY A 638 -32.81 60.56 -10.19
N SER A 639 -33.37 59.91 -11.20
CA SER A 639 -34.40 58.88 -11.09
C SER A 639 -33.98 57.52 -11.65
N GLU A 640 -32.69 57.35 -11.97
CA GLU A 640 -32.15 56.14 -12.57
C GLU A 640 -32.13 54.96 -11.60
N ASN A 641 -32.27 53.74 -12.12
CA ASN A 641 -32.13 52.50 -11.36
C ASN A 641 -31.32 51.43 -12.08
N ALA A 642 -30.66 50.57 -11.32
CA ALA A 642 -29.86 49.46 -11.85
C ALA A 642 -30.06 48.21 -10.99
N GLY A 643 -30.47 47.10 -11.61
CA GLY A 643 -30.84 45.88 -10.89
C GLY A 643 -30.19 44.63 -11.45
N ILE A 644 -29.73 43.78 -10.54
CA ILE A 644 -29.41 42.38 -10.83
C ILE A 644 -30.66 41.52 -10.58
N VAL A 645 -30.95 40.58 -11.48
CA VAL A 645 -32.03 39.59 -11.30
C VAL A 645 -31.48 38.19 -11.19
N PHE A 646 -32.10 37.35 -10.37
CA PHE A 646 -31.65 36.00 -10.04
C PHE A 646 -32.85 35.08 -9.75
N ARG A 647 -32.62 33.76 -9.77
CA ARG A 647 -33.64 32.70 -9.91
C ARG A 647 -34.58 32.99 -11.06
N VAL A 648 -34.03 33.45 -12.19
CA VAL A 648 -34.80 33.81 -13.38
C VAL A 648 -35.29 32.53 -14.05
N GLN A 649 -36.59 32.28 -13.98
CA GLN A 649 -37.24 31.18 -14.69
C GLN A 649 -37.65 31.64 -16.09
N ASP A 650 -38.22 32.84 -16.17
CA ASP A 650 -38.63 33.52 -17.40
C ASP A 650 -38.79 35.03 -17.15
N GLN A 651 -39.33 35.77 -18.12
CA GLN A 651 -39.55 37.23 -18.03
C GLN A 651 -40.54 37.69 -16.95
N ASN A 652 -41.34 36.78 -16.40
CA ASN A 652 -42.41 37.03 -15.44
C ASN A 652 -42.08 36.50 -14.03
N ASN A 653 -41.04 35.67 -13.89
CA ASN A 653 -40.72 34.91 -12.67
C ASN A 653 -39.23 35.04 -12.31
N PHE A 654 -38.91 35.91 -11.34
CA PHE A 654 -37.54 36.18 -10.88
C PHE A 654 -37.50 36.95 -9.55
N TYR A 655 -36.35 36.96 -8.86
CA TYR A 655 -36.03 37.96 -7.84
C TYR A 655 -35.17 39.09 -8.41
N MET A 656 -35.26 40.29 -7.84
CA MET A 656 -34.49 41.46 -8.27
C MET A 656 -33.95 42.22 -7.06
N TYR A 657 -32.64 42.51 -7.07
CA TYR A 657 -32.01 43.42 -6.12
C TYR A 657 -31.45 44.63 -6.88
N ARG A 658 -31.92 45.83 -6.56
CA ARG A 658 -31.61 47.04 -7.35
C ARG A 658 -31.25 48.26 -6.51
N ILE A 659 -30.42 49.12 -7.08
CA ILE A 659 -30.22 50.52 -6.69
C ILE A 659 -31.32 51.35 -7.35
N ASN A 660 -32.00 52.20 -6.60
CA ASN A 660 -32.97 53.17 -7.11
C ASN A 660 -32.62 54.59 -6.63
N ALA A 661 -32.11 55.43 -7.53
CA ALA A 661 -31.70 56.80 -7.20
C ALA A 661 -32.89 57.70 -6.87
N GLY A 662 -34.02 57.52 -7.55
CA GLY A 662 -35.21 58.36 -7.36
C GLY A 662 -35.83 58.25 -5.97
N THR A 663 -35.70 57.09 -5.33
CA THR A 663 -36.15 56.85 -3.95
C THR A 663 -35.00 56.85 -2.94
N SER A 664 -33.75 56.93 -3.39
CA SER A 664 -32.55 56.78 -2.54
C SER A 664 -32.58 55.49 -1.71
N GLN A 665 -32.90 54.37 -2.37
CA GLN A 665 -33.05 53.06 -1.73
C GLN A 665 -32.34 51.95 -2.52
N LEU A 666 -31.90 50.94 -1.79
CA LEU A 666 -31.70 49.58 -2.26
C LEU A 666 -33.01 48.81 -2.05
N GLU A 667 -33.49 48.16 -3.09
CA GLU A 667 -34.79 47.52 -3.09
C GLU A 667 -34.66 46.06 -3.53
N LEU A 668 -35.27 45.15 -2.77
CA LEU A 668 -35.41 43.74 -3.10
C LEU A 668 -36.86 43.44 -3.48
N TYR A 669 -37.05 42.81 -4.64
CA TYR A 669 -38.35 42.42 -5.17
C TYR A 669 -38.42 40.93 -5.48
N LYS A 670 -39.64 40.40 -5.46
CA LYS A 670 -40.02 39.16 -6.12
C LYS A 670 -41.01 39.43 -7.25
N ALA A 671 -40.84 38.77 -8.40
CA ALA A 671 -41.78 38.76 -9.50
C ALA A 671 -42.35 37.35 -9.64
N VAL A 672 -43.68 37.21 -9.51
CA VAL A 672 -44.38 35.94 -9.70
C VAL A 672 -45.56 36.19 -10.63
N ALA A 673 -45.66 35.43 -11.72
CA ALA A 673 -46.65 35.61 -12.78
C ALA A 673 -46.73 37.08 -13.28
N GLY A 674 -45.59 37.77 -13.38
CA GLY A 674 -45.48 39.15 -13.84
C GLY A 674 -45.79 40.22 -12.79
N THR A 675 -46.25 39.82 -11.60
CA THR A 675 -46.54 40.76 -10.49
C THR A 675 -45.28 41.01 -9.67
N LEU A 676 -44.76 42.23 -9.73
CA LEU A 676 -43.57 42.65 -8.99
C LEU A 676 -43.94 43.16 -7.58
N THR A 677 -43.47 42.50 -6.54
CA THR A 677 -43.74 42.80 -5.13
C THR A 677 -42.44 43.17 -4.41
N GLN A 678 -42.38 44.34 -3.78
CA GLN A 678 -41.24 44.74 -2.96
C GLN A 678 -41.27 44.00 -1.63
N VAL A 679 -40.16 43.37 -1.25
CA VAL A 679 -40.07 42.54 -0.03
C VAL A 679 -39.07 43.09 1.00
N SER A 680 -38.12 43.92 0.57
CA SER A 680 -37.22 44.64 1.47
C SER A 680 -36.78 45.95 0.84
N THR A 681 -36.49 46.95 1.68
CA THR A 681 -35.84 48.20 1.28
C THR A 681 -34.83 48.65 2.33
N THR A 682 -33.79 49.37 1.91
CA THR A 682 -32.75 49.93 2.77
C THR A 682 -32.26 51.24 2.17
N SER A 683 -32.03 52.28 2.99
CA SER A 683 -31.54 53.58 2.50
C SER A 683 -30.19 53.46 1.81
N PHE A 684 -30.06 54.05 0.62
CA PHE A 684 -28.82 54.09 -0.14
C PHE A 684 -28.84 55.22 -1.17
N VAL A 685 -27.85 56.12 -1.12
CA VAL A 685 -27.73 57.25 -2.05
C VAL A 685 -26.62 56.95 -3.06
N PRO A 686 -26.94 56.66 -4.33
CA PRO A 686 -25.91 56.43 -5.35
C PRO A 686 -25.24 57.74 -5.76
N VAL A 687 -23.97 57.64 -6.16
CA VAL A 687 -23.13 58.74 -6.64
C VAL A 687 -23.03 58.67 -8.16
N LYS A 688 -23.04 59.84 -8.80
CA LYS A 688 -23.02 59.97 -10.26
C LYS A 688 -21.79 59.29 -10.87
N ASN A 689 -22.00 58.40 -11.84
CA ASN A 689 -20.96 57.65 -12.56
C ASN A 689 -20.06 56.76 -11.70
N GLN A 690 -20.45 56.47 -10.46
CA GLN A 690 -19.73 55.51 -9.62
C GLN A 690 -20.13 54.07 -9.98
N TRP A 691 -19.15 53.18 -10.03
CA TRP A 691 -19.36 51.74 -10.08
C TRP A 691 -19.69 51.20 -8.68
N TYR A 692 -20.69 50.34 -8.63
CA TYR A 692 -21.09 49.58 -7.46
C TYR A 692 -21.07 48.10 -7.78
N THR A 693 -20.52 47.28 -6.90
CA THR A 693 -20.65 45.83 -6.99
C THR A 693 -21.91 45.41 -6.25
N LEU A 694 -22.93 44.95 -7.00
CA LEU A 694 -24.13 44.35 -6.45
C LEU A 694 -23.91 42.84 -6.33
N LYS A 695 -24.23 42.29 -5.16
CA LYS A 695 -24.17 40.85 -4.91
C LYS A 695 -25.42 40.35 -4.22
N ALA A 696 -25.95 39.23 -4.71
CA ALA A 696 -27.02 38.47 -4.09
C ALA A 696 -26.49 37.07 -3.75
N THR A 697 -26.62 36.65 -2.49
CA THR A 697 -26.41 35.26 -2.06
C THR A 697 -27.77 34.63 -1.84
N VAL A 698 -28.09 33.59 -2.60
CA VAL A 698 -29.39 32.89 -2.60
C VAL A 698 -29.17 31.46 -2.12
N GLN A 699 -29.60 31.16 -0.89
CA GLN A 699 -29.44 29.84 -0.27
C GLN A 699 -30.78 29.37 0.30
N GLY A 700 -31.31 28.26 -0.22
CA GLY A 700 -32.70 27.88 -0.02
C GLY A 700 -33.65 29.03 -0.37
N ASN A 701 -34.52 29.39 0.58
CA ASN A 701 -35.45 30.53 0.45
C ASN A 701 -34.88 31.87 0.97
N THR A 702 -33.63 31.90 1.45
CA THR A 702 -33.01 33.08 2.03
C THR A 702 -32.16 33.82 0.99
N ILE A 703 -32.37 35.13 0.93
CA ILE A 703 -31.70 36.06 0.03
C ILE A 703 -30.95 37.10 0.88
N LYS A 704 -29.65 37.24 0.63
CA LYS A 704 -28.82 38.30 1.22
C LYS A 704 -28.35 39.24 0.12
N GLY A 705 -28.61 40.54 0.27
CA GLY A 705 -28.21 41.58 -0.68
C GLY A 705 -27.05 42.42 -0.15
N TYR A 706 -26.03 42.61 -0.98
CA TYR A 706 -24.79 43.32 -0.66
C TYR A 706 -24.51 44.42 -1.68
N VAL A 707 -23.83 45.47 -1.22
CA VAL A 707 -23.24 46.50 -2.09
C VAL A 707 -21.79 46.70 -1.67
N ASP A 708 -20.86 46.61 -2.62
CA ASP A 708 -19.41 46.74 -2.40
C ASP A 708 -18.89 45.85 -1.26
N GLY A 709 -19.40 44.61 -1.23
CA GLY A 709 -19.07 43.61 -0.20
C GLY A 709 -19.78 43.79 1.15
N VAL A 710 -20.49 44.90 1.38
CA VAL A 710 -21.21 45.18 2.63
C VAL A 710 -22.63 44.64 2.57
N LEU A 711 -23.03 43.82 3.56
CA LEU A 711 -24.40 43.31 3.69
C LEU A 711 -25.36 44.47 3.96
N LYS A 712 -26.42 44.58 3.18
CA LYS A 712 -27.45 45.63 3.31
C LYS A 712 -28.82 45.09 3.68
N THR A 713 -29.17 43.90 3.20
CA THR A 713 -30.44 43.25 3.54
C THR A 713 -30.30 41.74 3.63
N THR A 714 -31.13 41.14 4.49
CA THR A 714 -31.39 39.70 4.53
C THR A 714 -32.89 39.50 4.58
N TRP A 715 -33.43 38.67 3.68
CA TRP A 715 -34.84 38.36 3.63
C TRP A 715 -35.03 36.87 3.32
N THR A 716 -36.03 36.24 3.92
CA THR A 716 -36.38 34.84 3.63
C THR A 716 -37.78 34.79 3.07
N ASN A 717 -37.97 34.16 1.91
CA ASN A 717 -39.30 33.99 1.35
C ASN A 717 -40.11 33.03 2.24
N PRO A 718 -41.24 33.47 2.81
CA PRO A 718 -42.08 32.60 3.63
C PRO A 718 -42.77 31.49 2.81
N VAL A 719 -42.71 31.54 1.48
CA VAL A 719 -43.30 30.55 0.57
C VAL A 719 -42.20 29.92 -0.28
N ASN A 720 -42.27 28.61 -0.53
CA ASN A 720 -41.32 27.87 -1.35
C ASN A 720 -41.63 28.08 -2.86
N GLU A 721 -41.21 29.22 -3.40
CA GLU A 721 -41.40 29.64 -4.79
C GLU A 721 -40.11 30.26 -5.36
N LEU A 722 -39.95 30.27 -6.69
CA LEU A 722 -38.73 30.73 -7.37
C LEU A 722 -37.47 30.01 -6.86
N THR A 723 -37.58 28.69 -6.68
CA THR A 723 -36.55 27.82 -6.08
C THR A 723 -35.46 27.41 -7.06
N SER A 724 -35.44 27.92 -8.28
CA SER A 724 -34.33 27.75 -9.22
C SER A 724 -34.42 28.78 -10.33
N GLY A 725 -33.32 29.03 -11.02
CA GLY A 725 -33.31 29.81 -12.25
C GLY A 725 -31.98 30.50 -12.53
N GLY A 726 -31.87 31.09 -13.71
CA GLY A 726 -30.67 31.81 -14.15
C GLY A 726 -30.52 33.20 -13.53
N ILE A 727 -29.78 34.04 -14.23
CA ILE A 727 -29.48 35.42 -13.81
C ILE A 727 -29.85 36.43 -14.90
N GLY A 728 -29.71 37.72 -14.60
CA GLY A 728 -29.98 38.78 -15.55
C GLY A 728 -29.67 40.18 -15.02
N PHE A 729 -29.97 41.16 -15.85
CA PHE A 729 -30.01 42.58 -15.51
C PHE A 729 -31.37 43.17 -15.85
N ARG A 730 -31.87 44.04 -14.97
CA ARG A 730 -33.13 44.76 -15.19
C ARG A 730 -32.97 46.23 -14.82
N THR A 731 -33.47 47.10 -15.69
CA THR A 731 -33.51 48.55 -15.44
C THR A 731 -34.72 49.19 -16.14
N THR A 732 -35.09 50.40 -15.72
CA THR A 732 -35.99 51.28 -16.48
C THR A 732 -35.28 52.57 -16.92
N SER A 733 -33.95 52.55 -17.01
CA SER A 733 -33.13 53.75 -17.20
C SER A 733 -32.09 53.54 -18.29
N ALA A 734 -32.10 54.44 -19.28
CA ALA A 734 -31.13 54.42 -20.36
C ALA A 734 -29.74 54.82 -19.84
N GLY A 735 -28.69 54.21 -20.41
CA GLY A 735 -27.30 54.56 -20.12
C GLY A 735 -26.76 54.02 -18.79
N VAL A 736 -27.44 53.07 -18.16
CA VAL A 736 -26.89 52.28 -17.05
C VAL A 736 -25.94 51.22 -17.60
N TRP A 737 -24.77 51.07 -16.97
CA TRP A 737 -23.76 50.11 -17.40
C TRP A 737 -23.64 48.96 -16.43
N TYR A 738 -23.43 47.76 -16.97
CA TYR A 738 -23.20 46.52 -16.24
C TYR A 738 -21.91 45.85 -16.71
N ASP A 739 -21.22 45.21 -15.78
CA ASP A 739 -19.97 44.50 -16.05
C ASP A 739 -19.70 43.42 -14.99
N ASP A 740 -18.73 42.54 -15.25
CA ASP A 740 -18.26 41.47 -14.34
C ASP A 740 -19.38 40.59 -13.77
N ALA A 741 -20.31 40.11 -14.61
CA ALA A 741 -21.34 39.17 -14.17
C ALA A 741 -20.68 37.85 -13.77
N LYS A 742 -20.90 37.38 -12.54
CA LYS A 742 -20.30 36.14 -12.02
C LYS A 742 -21.26 35.38 -11.12
N VAL A 743 -21.43 34.08 -11.40
CA VAL A 743 -22.22 33.15 -10.59
C VAL A 743 -21.30 32.08 -10.00
N THR A 744 -21.28 31.91 -8.69
CA THR A 744 -20.55 30.83 -8.02
C THR A 744 -21.51 29.96 -7.23
N ALA A 745 -21.30 28.64 -7.27
CA ALA A 745 -22.03 27.71 -6.41
C ALA A 745 -21.90 28.11 -4.94
N ILE A 746 -22.94 27.84 -4.15
CA ILE A 746 -22.79 27.76 -2.69
C ILE A 746 -22.73 26.27 -2.37
N HIS A 747 -21.55 25.77 -2.02
CA HIS A 747 -21.40 24.39 -1.57
C HIS A 747 -21.90 24.24 -0.14
N ASN A 748 -22.74 23.23 0.08
CA ASN A 748 -23.21 22.87 1.41
C ASN A 748 -22.32 21.74 1.96
N PRO A 749 -22.07 21.67 3.28
CA PRO A 749 -21.34 20.53 3.83
C PRO A 749 -22.15 19.24 3.70
N PRO A 750 -21.49 18.07 3.72
CA PRO A 750 -22.17 16.79 3.83
C PRO A 750 -23.11 16.72 5.04
N THR A 751 -24.25 16.04 4.87
CA THR A 751 -25.33 16.00 5.87
C THR A 751 -25.43 14.69 6.64
N ASP A 752 -25.00 13.57 6.05
CA ASP A 752 -24.91 12.30 6.78
C ASP A 752 -23.84 11.37 6.19
N ILE A 753 -23.33 10.44 7.00
CA ILE A 753 -22.53 9.30 6.54
C ILE A 753 -23.29 8.02 6.90
N THR A 754 -23.44 7.12 5.93
CA THR A 754 -24.03 5.80 6.10
C THR A 754 -22.98 4.72 5.85
N PHE A 755 -23.05 3.64 6.62
CA PHE A 755 -22.14 2.50 6.51
C PHE A 755 -22.95 1.23 6.25
N SER A 756 -22.52 0.42 5.28
CA SER A 756 -23.33 -0.70 4.78
C SER A 756 -23.40 -1.91 5.70
N ALA A 757 -22.52 -2.00 6.71
CA ALA A 757 -22.40 -3.18 7.57
C ALA A 757 -22.59 -2.82 9.05
N THR A 758 -23.22 -3.73 9.79
CA THR A 758 -23.41 -3.61 11.25
C THR A 758 -22.63 -4.68 12.02
N GLN A 759 -22.09 -5.67 11.32
CA GLN A 759 -21.41 -6.81 11.92
C GLN A 759 -20.34 -7.40 11.01
N VAL A 760 -19.38 -8.12 11.59
CA VAL A 760 -18.33 -8.87 10.91
C VAL A 760 -18.08 -10.20 11.64
N PRO A 761 -17.96 -11.35 10.95
CA PRO A 761 -17.64 -12.61 11.62
C PRO A 761 -16.23 -12.62 12.19
N GLU A 762 -16.05 -13.26 13.33
CA GLU A 762 -14.72 -13.58 13.82
C GLU A 762 -13.95 -14.48 12.86
N LEU A 763 -12.63 -14.55 13.02
CA LEU A 763 -11.72 -15.25 12.10
C LEU A 763 -11.68 -14.69 10.67
N THR A 764 -12.38 -13.58 10.40
CA THR A 764 -12.22 -12.84 9.13
C THR A 764 -10.75 -12.38 9.01
N THR A 765 -10.09 -12.77 7.93
CA THR A 765 -8.66 -12.48 7.75
C THR A 765 -8.37 -10.98 7.62
N PRO A 766 -7.17 -10.52 7.99
CA PRO A 766 -6.76 -9.14 7.73
C PRO A 766 -6.85 -8.83 6.23
N GLY A 767 -7.30 -7.61 5.91
CA GLY A 767 -7.67 -7.22 4.55
C GLY A 767 -9.11 -7.59 4.14
N GLY A 768 -9.82 -8.36 4.97
CA GLY A 768 -11.23 -8.69 4.77
C GLY A 768 -12.12 -7.45 4.77
N LEU A 769 -13.04 -7.38 3.81
CA LEU A 769 -14.01 -6.29 3.68
C LEU A 769 -15.05 -6.37 4.79
N VAL A 770 -15.21 -5.26 5.52
CA VAL A 770 -16.26 -5.09 6.54
C VAL A 770 -17.50 -4.48 5.91
N GLY A 771 -17.35 -3.36 5.20
CA GLY A 771 -18.46 -2.65 4.56
C GLY A 771 -18.00 -1.44 3.75
N THR A 772 -18.94 -0.70 3.18
CA THR A 772 -18.70 0.47 2.34
C THR A 772 -19.41 1.70 2.92
N PHE A 773 -18.76 2.86 2.83
CA PHE A 773 -19.32 4.15 3.21
C PHE A 773 -20.03 4.83 2.04
N THR A 774 -21.14 5.50 2.35
CA THR A 774 -21.82 6.43 1.45
C THR A 774 -22.14 7.72 2.22
N THR A 775 -22.17 8.86 1.52
CA THR A 775 -22.40 10.17 2.14
C THR A 775 -23.61 10.83 1.52
N ALA A 776 -24.55 11.27 2.37
CA ALA A 776 -25.70 12.04 1.97
C ALA A 776 -25.34 13.53 1.88
N HIS A 777 -25.67 14.15 0.76
CA HIS A 777 -25.25 15.51 0.45
C HIS A 777 -26.38 16.32 -0.19
N PRO A 778 -26.59 17.60 0.21
CA PRO A 778 -27.61 18.47 -0.40
C PRO A 778 -27.35 18.74 -1.88
N ASP A 779 -26.07 18.87 -2.25
CA ASP A 779 -25.65 19.07 -3.63
C ASP A 779 -25.54 17.70 -4.34
N ALA A 780 -26.24 17.52 -5.46
CA ALA A 780 -26.29 16.26 -6.19
C ALA A 780 -24.98 15.95 -6.95
N GLY A 781 -24.65 14.66 -7.11
CA GLY A 781 -23.54 14.20 -7.95
C GLY A 781 -22.13 14.41 -7.38
N GLN A 782 -22.01 14.73 -6.09
CA GLN A 782 -20.74 14.89 -5.40
C GLN A 782 -19.97 13.56 -5.27
N THR A 783 -18.64 13.66 -5.28
CA THR A 783 -17.73 12.58 -4.90
C THR A 783 -17.21 12.81 -3.48
N PHE A 784 -16.85 11.73 -2.79
CA PHE A 784 -16.44 11.78 -1.40
C PHE A 784 -15.17 10.99 -1.15
N THR A 785 -14.32 11.53 -0.30
CA THR A 785 -13.17 10.81 0.28
C THR A 785 -13.44 10.55 1.76
N TYR A 786 -13.05 9.36 2.22
CA TYR A 786 -13.29 8.95 3.61
C TYR A 786 -11.97 8.71 4.33
N ALA A 787 -11.91 9.09 5.60
CA ALA A 787 -10.77 8.88 6.48
C ALA A 787 -11.21 8.48 7.88
N LEU A 788 -10.45 7.61 8.53
CA LEU A 788 -10.59 7.38 9.97
C LEU A 788 -9.92 8.54 10.72
N VAL A 789 -10.63 9.16 11.66
CA VAL A 789 -10.18 10.38 12.36
C VAL A 789 -10.28 10.25 13.87
N PRO A 790 -9.41 10.92 14.64
CA PRO A 790 -9.46 10.84 16.10
C PRO A 790 -10.64 11.61 16.70
N GLY A 791 -11.06 11.23 17.90
CA GLY A 791 -12.15 11.86 18.67
C GLY A 791 -13.18 10.86 19.18
N GLN A 792 -14.18 11.31 19.95
CA GLN A 792 -15.17 10.42 20.56
C GLN A 792 -15.74 9.38 19.57
N GLY A 793 -15.61 8.09 19.91
CA GLY A 793 -16.03 6.95 19.08
C GLY A 793 -14.94 6.35 18.17
N ASP A 794 -13.69 6.78 18.28
CA ASP A 794 -12.53 6.32 17.49
C ASP A 794 -11.74 5.15 18.10
N ALA A 795 -12.22 4.59 19.21
CA ALA A 795 -11.47 3.66 20.07
C ALA A 795 -10.82 2.49 19.30
N ASP A 796 -11.43 2.07 18.19
CA ASP A 796 -11.01 0.94 17.38
C ASP A 796 -10.60 1.31 15.96
N ASN A 797 -10.38 2.58 15.65
CA ASN A 797 -9.91 3.01 14.34
C ASN A 797 -8.64 2.25 13.89
N SER A 798 -7.77 1.86 14.82
CA SER A 798 -6.54 1.10 14.54
C SER A 798 -6.78 -0.34 14.08
N SER A 799 -7.96 -0.92 14.35
CA SER A 799 -8.35 -2.26 13.89
C SER A 799 -8.81 -2.27 12.44
N PHE A 800 -8.95 -1.10 11.80
CA PHE A 800 -9.46 -0.97 10.44
C PHE A 800 -8.56 -0.09 9.55
N SER A 801 -8.80 -0.18 8.25
CA SER A 801 -8.30 0.78 7.26
C SER A 801 -9.36 1.00 6.18
N ILE A 802 -9.20 2.08 5.41
CA ILE A 802 -10.04 2.35 4.25
C ILE A 802 -9.23 1.98 2.99
N THR A 803 -9.86 1.31 2.03
CA THR A 803 -9.18 0.87 0.79
C THR A 803 -8.67 2.07 -0.02
N PRO A 804 -7.70 1.86 -0.93
CA PRO A 804 -7.19 2.93 -1.80
C PRO A 804 -8.25 3.58 -2.70
N GLN A 805 -9.34 2.86 -3.02
CA GLN A 805 -10.48 3.42 -3.75
C GLN A 805 -11.26 4.46 -2.92
N GLY A 806 -11.06 4.48 -1.61
CA GLY A 806 -11.44 5.58 -0.73
C GLY A 806 -12.73 5.37 0.06
N ASP A 807 -13.53 4.34 -0.22
CA ASP A 807 -14.90 4.19 0.32
C ASP A 807 -15.16 2.89 1.09
N ARG A 808 -14.23 1.92 1.08
CA ARG A 808 -14.46 0.59 1.71
C ARG A 808 -13.63 0.43 2.97
N LEU A 809 -14.26 -0.03 4.06
CA LEU A 809 -13.59 -0.36 5.32
C LEU A 809 -13.14 -1.82 5.31
N ILE A 810 -11.86 -2.06 5.62
CA ILE A 810 -11.26 -3.40 5.73
C ILE A 810 -10.62 -3.59 7.11
N LEU A 811 -10.55 -4.83 7.56
CA LEU A 811 -9.87 -5.21 8.81
C LEU A 811 -8.35 -5.11 8.68
N ARG A 812 -7.67 -4.66 9.73
CA ARG A 812 -6.21 -4.77 9.89
C ARG A 812 -5.79 -5.98 10.71
N THR A 813 -6.70 -6.49 11.54
CA THR A 813 -6.50 -7.63 12.43
C THR A 813 -7.71 -8.55 12.34
N THR A 814 -7.50 -9.83 12.57
CA THR A 814 -8.61 -10.78 12.68
C THR A 814 -9.41 -10.51 13.94
N PRO A 815 -10.75 -10.34 13.84
CA PRO A 815 -11.61 -10.22 15.00
C PRO A 815 -11.77 -11.58 15.70
N ASP A 816 -11.89 -11.53 17.01
CA ASP A 816 -12.03 -12.66 17.94
C ASP A 816 -13.18 -12.26 18.87
N TYR A 817 -14.26 -13.04 18.85
CA TYR A 817 -15.50 -12.69 19.55
C TYR A 817 -15.33 -12.73 21.07
N GLU A 818 -14.65 -13.75 21.59
CA GLU A 818 -14.37 -13.95 23.01
C GLU A 818 -13.49 -12.83 23.56
N ALA A 819 -12.55 -12.33 22.76
CA ALA A 819 -11.70 -11.21 23.12
C ALA A 819 -12.45 -9.87 23.02
N LYS A 820 -13.19 -9.66 21.93
CA LYS A 820 -13.87 -8.39 21.66
C LYS A 820 -15.07 -8.55 20.72
N SER A 821 -16.26 -8.52 21.30
CA SER A 821 -17.52 -8.70 20.57
C SER A 821 -18.02 -7.47 19.80
N SER A 822 -17.36 -6.31 19.88
CA SER A 822 -17.75 -5.11 19.12
C SER A 822 -16.62 -4.08 18.98
N TYR A 823 -16.63 -3.32 17.89
CA TYR A 823 -15.68 -2.24 17.60
C TYR A 823 -16.38 -0.89 17.38
N SER A 824 -15.73 0.20 17.79
CA SER A 824 -16.18 1.57 17.53
C SER A 824 -15.19 2.33 16.65
N ILE A 825 -15.66 2.87 15.53
CA ILE A 825 -14.86 3.69 14.61
C ILE A 825 -15.44 5.09 14.43
N ARG A 826 -14.59 6.06 14.09
CA ARG A 826 -14.95 7.43 13.74
C ARG A 826 -14.42 7.79 12.36
N VAL A 827 -15.32 8.20 11.48
CA VAL A 827 -15.07 8.40 10.06
C VAL A 827 -15.39 9.83 9.67
N LYS A 828 -14.50 10.45 8.90
CA LYS A 828 -14.69 11.73 8.23
C LYS A 828 -14.97 11.52 6.75
N SER A 829 -16.03 12.12 6.22
CA SER A 829 -16.26 12.25 4.78
C SER A 829 -15.97 13.68 4.36
N ILE A 830 -15.25 13.85 3.25
CA ILE A 830 -14.92 15.15 2.65
C ILE A 830 -15.45 15.16 1.22
N ASP A 831 -16.20 16.20 0.86
CA ASP A 831 -16.67 16.42 -0.52
C ASP A 831 -15.55 17.00 -1.42
N ALA A 832 -15.83 17.08 -2.72
CA ALA A 832 -14.91 17.64 -3.71
C ALA A 832 -14.58 19.13 -3.48
N SER A 833 -15.40 19.85 -2.70
CA SER A 833 -15.22 21.25 -2.34
C SER A 833 -14.47 21.45 -1.02
N GLY A 834 -14.06 20.37 -0.35
CA GLY A 834 -13.30 20.37 0.89
C GLY A 834 -14.15 20.55 2.16
N LEU A 835 -15.48 20.57 2.06
CA LEU A 835 -16.36 20.56 3.24
C LEU A 835 -16.52 19.13 3.75
N SER A 836 -16.75 18.98 5.05
CA SER A 836 -16.67 17.66 5.69
C SER A 836 -17.68 17.43 6.81
N LEU A 837 -18.01 16.16 7.01
CA LEU A 837 -18.79 15.66 8.14
C LEU A 837 -18.02 14.51 8.82
N GLU A 838 -18.20 14.35 10.12
CA GLU A 838 -17.66 13.23 10.89
C GLU A 838 -18.78 12.47 11.59
N LYS A 839 -18.68 11.15 11.65
CA LYS A 839 -19.65 10.27 12.31
C LYS A 839 -19.00 9.01 12.86
N SER A 840 -19.50 8.52 13.98
CA SER A 840 -19.06 7.26 14.59
C SER A 840 -19.98 6.09 14.23
N PHE A 841 -19.41 4.90 14.13
CA PHE A 841 -20.11 3.65 13.84
C PHE A 841 -19.67 2.56 14.81
N THR A 842 -20.60 1.65 15.12
CA THR A 842 -20.32 0.45 15.91
C THR A 842 -20.50 -0.78 15.03
N ILE A 843 -19.52 -1.68 15.06
CA ILE A 843 -19.48 -2.91 14.28
C ILE A 843 -19.46 -4.07 15.27
N GLN A 844 -20.47 -4.94 15.22
CA GLN A 844 -20.53 -6.13 16.07
C GLN A 844 -19.65 -7.25 15.52
N VAL A 845 -19.00 -8.03 16.37
CA VAL A 845 -18.37 -9.29 15.96
C VAL A 845 -19.39 -10.40 16.15
N THR A 846 -19.52 -11.30 15.17
CA THR A 846 -20.34 -12.51 15.32
C THR A 846 -19.46 -13.73 15.57
N ASP A 847 -19.81 -14.47 16.61
CA ASP A 847 -19.19 -15.73 17.02
C ASP A 847 -19.24 -16.81 15.90
N VAL A 848 -18.13 -17.51 15.65
CA VAL A 848 -17.95 -18.56 14.64
C VAL A 848 -17.34 -19.84 15.24
N ASP A 849 -18.17 -20.86 15.46
CA ASP A 849 -17.79 -22.20 15.97
C ASP A 849 -16.40 -22.72 15.54
N GLU A 850 -15.41 -22.61 16.45
CA GLU A 850 -14.00 -22.98 16.23
C GLU A 850 -13.77 -24.49 16.35
N THR A 851 -14.79 -25.27 16.70
CA THR A 851 -14.59 -26.69 17.02
C THR A 851 -13.98 -27.46 15.85
N PRO A 852 -12.86 -28.17 16.06
CA PRO A 852 -12.18 -28.87 14.98
C PRO A 852 -13.06 -29.96 14.39
N ILE A 853 -12.98 -30.05 13.07
CA ILE A 853 -13.88 -30.81 12.22
C ILE A 853 -13.04 -31.61 11.24
N ASP A 854 -13.38 -32.89 11.09
CA ASP A 854 -12.79 -33.73 10.04
C ASP A 854 -13.88 -34.54 9.36
N ALA A 855 -13.51 -35.07 8.20
CA ALA A 855 -14.24 -36.10 7.48
C ALA A 855 -14.51 -37.27 8.43
N ASN A 856 -15.76 -37.71 8.50
CA ASN A 856 -16.13 -38.96 9.12
C ASN A 856 -16.02 -40.06 8.05
N PRO A 857 -14.93 -40.86 8.04
CA PRO A 857 -14.68 -41.85 6.99
C PRO A 857 -15.76 -42.94 6.93
N ASN A 858 -16.48 -43.15 8.02
CA ASN A 858 -17.58 -44.12 8.14
C ASN A 858 -18.91 -43.61 7.55
N SER A 859 -18.92 -42.41 6.97
CA SER A 859 -20.11 -41.76 6.42
C SER A 859 -19.96 -41.39 4.94
N VAL A 860 -19.48 -42.31 4.12
CA VAL A 860 -19.37 -42.11 2.67
C VAL A 860 -20.77 -41.85 2.08
N ARG A 861 -20.95 -40.67 1.46
CA ARG A 861 -22.21 -40.21 0.84
C ARG A 861 -22.19 -40.32 -0.68
N PHE A 862 -21.01 -40.27 -1.29
CA PHE A 862 -20.82 -40.41 -2.73
C PHE A 862 -19.40 -40.92 -3.00
N THR A 863 -19.23 -41.79 -3.98
CA THR A 863 -17.92 -42.16 -4.50
C THR A 863 -18.00 -42.51 -5.98
N ASP A 864 -16.94 -42.20 -6.71
CA ASP A 864 -16.74 -42.62 -8.09
C ASP A 864 -15.25 -42.70 -8.40
N ASN A 865 -14.78 -43.88 -8.80
CA ASN A 865 -13.41 -44.13 -9.23
C ASN A 865 -13.28 -44.31 -10.76
N PHE A 866 -14.37 -44.14 -11.51
CA PHE A 866 -14.42 -44.23 -12.98
C PHE A 866 -13.95 -45.55 -13.62
N GLU A 867 -13.67 -46.59 -12.83
CA GLU A 867 -13.15 -47.88 -13.33
C GLU A 867 -14.19 -48.67 -14.13
N ASP A 868 -15.48 -48.37 -13.94
CA ASP A 868 -16.58 -48.90 -14.73
C ASP A 868 -16.62 -48.36 -16.18
N GLY A 869 -15.78 -47.36 -16.50
CA GLY A 869 -15.61 -46.81 -17.84
C GLY A 869 -16.72 -45.87 -18.30
N ASN A 870 -17.57 -45.37 -17.40
CA ASN A 870 -18.66 -44.47 -17.76
C ASN A 870 -18.78 -43.26 -16.81
N THR A 871 -19.61 -42.29 -17.17
CA THR A 871 -19.83 -41.05 -16.40
C THR A 871 -21.20 -41.05 -15.71
N THR A 872 -21.76 -42.22 -15.39
CA THR A 872 -23.10 -42.32 -14.78
C THR A 872 -23.10 -41.59 -13.44
N GLY A 873 -24.12 -40.77 -13.21
CA GLY A 873 -24.20 -39.92 -12.00
C GLY A 873 -23.55 -38.53 -12.15
N TRP A 874 -22.86 -38.25 -13.27
CA TRP A 874 -22.28 -36.95 -13.57
C TRP A 874 -23.06 -36.21 -14.67
N THR A 875 -23.26 -34.90 -14.50
CA THR A 875 -23.93 -34.01 -15.45
C THR A 875 -23.01 -32.87 -15.85
N ALA A 876 -22.65 -32.81 -17.13
CA ALA A 876 -21.80 -31.76 -17.69
C ALA A 876 -22.61 -30.47 -17.90
N ALA A 877 -22.18 -29.38 -17.28
CA ALA A 877 -22.72 -28.04 -17.55
C ALA A 877 -21.97 -27.38 -18.72
N SER A 878 -20.67 -27.66 -18.88
CA SER A 878 -19.85 -27.21 -20.00
C SER A 878 -18.65 -28.13 -20.22
N GLY A 879 -18.03 -28.05 -21.39
CA GLY A 879 -16.96 -28.98 -21.79
C GLY A 879 -17.48 -30.27 -22.41
N THR A 880 -16.55 -31.14 -22.82
CA THR A 880 -16.84 -32.52 -23.24
C THR A 880 -16.10 -33.43 -22.28
N TRP A 881 -16.81 -34.36 -21.67
CA TRP A 881 -16.30 -35.23 -20.61
C TRP A 881 -16.50 -36.69 -20.99
N SER A 882 -15.49 -37.50 -20.76
CA SER A 882 -15.51 -38.94 -21.04
C SER A 882 -14.55 -39.65 -20.09
N VAL A 883 -14.70 -40.96 -19.91
CA VAL A 883 -13.70 -41.76 -19.21
C VAL A 883 -12.64 -42.23 -20.21
N THR A 884 -11.36 -42.10 -19.84
CA THR A 884 -10.20 -42.57 -20.61
C THR A 884 -9.33 -43.49 -19.77
N THR A 885 -8.50 -44.29 -20.43
CA THR A 885 -7.42 -45.03 -19.76
C THR A 885 -6.24 -44.08 -19.51
N ASP A 886 -5.72 -44.09 -18.29
CA ASP A 886 -4.53 -43.34 -17.85
C ASP A 886 -3.60 -44.29 -17.08
N GLY A 887 -2.59 -44.84 -17.75
CA GLY A 887 -1.79 -45.94 -17.18
C GLY A 887 -2.60 -47.24 -17.13
N SER A 888 -2.64 -47.90 -15.97
CA SER A 888 -3.41 -49.13 -15.73
C SER A 888 -4.83 -48.89 -15.21
N THR A 889 -5.21 -47.64 -14.92
CA THR A 889 -6.50 -47.24 -14.34
C THR A 889 -7.32 -46.43 -15.35
N LYS A 890 -8.61 -46.26 -15.07
CA LYS A 890 -9.48 -45.36 -15.82
C LYS A 890 -9.74 -44.09 -15.03
N ALA A 891 -9.90 -42.98 -15.73
CA ALA A 891 -10.13 -41.70 -15.09
C ALA A 891 -10.98 -40.78 -15.98
N LEU A 892 -11.67 -39.83 -15.34
CA LEU A 892 -12.50 -38.85 -16.02
C LEU A 892 -11.62 -37.78 -16.68
N ILE A 893 -11.78 -37.55 -17.98
CA ILE A 893 -11.02 -36.55 -18.74
C ILE A 893 -11.95 -35.51 -19.37
N GLN A 894 -11.51 -34.26 -19.36
CA GLN A 894 -12.09 -33.19 -20.18
C GLN A 894 -11.39 -33.18 -21.54
N THR A 895 -12.11 -33.32 -22.65
CA THR A 895 -11.53 -33.48 -24.00
C THR A 895 -11.82 -32.32 -24.97
N LYS A 896 -12.56 -31.29 -24.55
CA LYS A 896 -12.96 -30.17 -25.42
C LYS A 896 -11.90 -29.05 -25.40
N GLY A 897 -11.52 -28.57 -26.59
CA GLY A 897 -10.52 -27.49 -26.74
C GLY A 897 -10.85 -26.20 -25.98
N ASN A 898 -9.79 -25.51 -25.52
CA ASN A 898 -9.62 -24.21 -24.83
C ASN A 898 -10.85 -23.47 -24.24
N SER A 899 -11.85 -24.20 -23.75
CA SER A 899 -13.05 -23.65 -23.11
C SER A 899 -13.23 -24.28 -21.73
N THR A 900 -13.70 -23.49 -20.78
CA THR A 900 -13.93 -23.94 -19.40
C THR A 900 -14.87 -25.14 -19.37
N GLY A 901 -14.37 -26.27 -18.85
CA GLY A 901 -15.17 -27.45 -18.55
C GLY A 901 -15.71 -27.38 -17.13
N LEU A 902 -16.98 -27.74 -16.94
CA LEU A 902 -17.64 -27.89 -15.65
C LEU A 902 -18.55 -29.11 -15.69
N ILE A 903 -18.37 -30.02 -14.74
CA ILE A 903 -19.20 -31.22 -14.55
C ILE A 903 -19.57 -31.36 -13.08
N THR A 904 -20.78 -31.81 -12.79
CA THR A 904 -21.30 -31.92 -11.42
C THR A 904 -21.86 -33.30 -11.13
N ALA A 905 -21.85 -33.71 -9.88
CA ALA A 905 -22.43 -34.97 -9.41
C ALA A 905 -22.99 -34.85 -8.00
N GLY A 906 -23.73 -35.87 -7.57
CA GLY A 906 -24.27 -35.97 -6.22
C GLY A 906 -25.47 -35.05 -5.93
N ASP A 907 -25.84 -35.06 -4.64
CA ASP A 907 -26.98 -34.31 -4.09
C ASP A 907 -26.58 -32.91 -3.62
N SER A 908 -27.56 -32.14 -3.15
CA SER A 908 -27.31 -30.86 -2.48
C SER A 908 -26.80 -31.09 -1.06
N TRP A 909 -25.56 -30.70 -0.78
CA TRP A 909 -24.91 -30.87 0.51
C TRP A 909 -24.52 -29.53 1.14
N GLN A 910 -24.68 -29.42 2.46
CA GLN A 910 -24.26 -28.26 3.26
C GLN A 910 -22.87 -28.51 3.85
N ASP A 911 -22.80 -29.44 4.80
CA ASP A 911 -21.60 -29.76 5.56
C ASP A 911 -21.07 -31.14 5.15
N ILE A 912 -19.91 -31.14 4.50
CA ILE A 912 -19.27 -32.30 3.87
C ILE A 912 -17.76 -32.14 3.84
N ALA A 913 -17.06 -33.27 3.66
CA ALA A 913 -15.72 -33.29 3.09
C ALA A 913 -15.78 -33.88 1.69
N MET A 914 -15.25 -33.16 0.70
CA MET A 914 -15.11 -33.60 -0.69
C MET A 914 -13.64 -33.84 -1.00
N GLU A 915 -13.33 -34.96 -1.64
CA GLU A 915 -11.98 -35.31 -2.07
C GLU A 915 -11.98 -35.85 -3.51
N ALA A 916 -10.92 -35.58 -4.26
CA ALA A 916 -10.64 -36.22 -5.55
C ALA A 916 -9.16 -36.10 -5.92
N LYS A 917 -8.66 -37.06 -6.70
CA LYS A 917 -7.39 -36.93 -7.40
C LYS A 917 -7.55 -36.03 -8.62
N VAL A 918 -6.58 -35.16 -8.85
CA VAL A 918 -6.55 -34.19 -9.95
C VAL A 918 -5.18 -34.21 -10.62
N LYS A 919 -5.17 -34.31 -11.95
CA LYS A 919 -3.96 -34.21 -12.78
C LYS A 919 -4.14 -33.12 -13.84
N VAL A 920 -3.26 -32.12 -13.76
CA VAL A 920 -3.22 -30.99 -14.70
C VAL A 920 -2.21 -31.31 -15.81
N PRO A 921 -2.56 -31.27 -17.11
CA PRO A 921 -1.75 -31.91 -18.16
C PRO A 921 -0.58 -31.06 -18.65
N ILE A 922 -0.65 -29.74 -18.49
CA ILE A 922 0.35 -28.79 -19.02
C ILE A 922 0.67 -27.71 -17.98
N ALA A 923 1.82 -27.06 -18.12
CA ALA A 923 2.26 -26.04 -17.17
C ALA A 923 1.33 -24.80 -17.16
N ASN A 924 0.69 -24.46 -18.28
CA ASN A 924 -0.22 -23.33 -18.42
C ASN A 924 -1.70 -23.71 -18.17
N ALA A 925 -1.96 -24.43 -17.09
CA ALA A 925 -3.31 -24.96 -16.82
C ALA A 925 -3.68 -24.95 -15.33
N ASN A 926 -4.98 -25.08 -15.08
CA ASN A 926 -5.54 -25.25 -13.75
C ASN A 926 -6.71 -26.24 -13.76
N ALA A 927 -6.88 -26.94 -12.64
CA ALA A 927 -7.98 -27.87 -12.41
C ALA A 927 -8.29 -27.94 -10.90
N GLY A 928 -9.55 -28.15 -10.56
CA GLY A 928 -9.97 -28.18 -9.16
C GLY A 928 -11.31 -28.84 -8.91
N ILE A 929 -11.57 -29.02 -7.63
CA ILE A 929 -12.84 -29.54 -7.10
C ILE A 929 -13.81 -28.39 -6.83
N LEU A 930 -15.09 -28.65 -7.05
CA LEU A 930 -16.19 -27.73 -6.78
C LEU A 930 -17.09 -28.28 -5.68
N PHE A 931 -17.57 -27.41 -4.82
CA PHE A 931 -18.50 -27.77 -3.75
C PHE A 931 -19.56 -26.68 -3.58
N ARG A 932 -20.72 -27.09 -3.05
CA ARG A 932 -21.94 -26.27 -2.97
C ARG A 932 -22.32 -25.62 -4.31
N VAL A 933 -22.19 -26.40 -5.39
CA VAL A 933 -22.56 -25.99 -6.75
C VAL A 933 -24.07 -25.91 -6.87
N GLN A 934 -24.61 -24.71 -7.05
CA GLN A 934 -26.04 -24.49 -7.28
C GLN A 934 -26.34 -24.50 -8.78
N ASP A 935 -25.48 -23.87 -9.57
CA ASP A 935 -25.50 -23.84 -11.03
C ASP A 935 -24.11 -23.44 -11.59
N ALA A 936 -24.01 -23.24 -12.91
CA ALA A 936 -22.75 -22.89 -13.59
C ALA A 936 -22.18 -21.50 -13.24
N ASN A 937 -22.94 -20.67 -12.53
CA ASN A 937 -22.60 -19.30 -12.12
C ASN A 937 -22.42 -19.15 -10.61
N ASN A 938 -22.80 -20.16 -9.82
CA ASN A 938 -22.88 -20.12 -8.35
C ASN A 938 -22.26 -21.37 -7.71
N TYR A 939 -21.01 -21.25 -7.23
CA TYR A 939 -20.24 -22.36 -6.60
C TYR A 939 -18.99 -21.87 -5.85
N TYR A 940 -18.43 -22.72 -4.98
CA TYR A 940 -17.05 -22.59 -4.51
C TYR A 940 -16.12 -23.51 -5.29
N MET A 941 -14.85 -23.12 -5.41
CA MET A 941 -13.81 -23.88 -6.12
C MET A 941 -12.51 -23.87 -5.36
N TYR A 942 -11.95 -25.05 -5.10
CA TYR A 942 -10.58 -25.23 -4.63
C TYR A 942 -9.74 -25.88 -5.73
N ARG A 943 -8.69 -25.21 -6.21
CA ARG A 943 -7.95 -25.64 -7.39
C ARG A 943 -6.44 -25.54 -7.25
N ILE A 944 -5.76 -26.33 -8.08
CA ILE A 944 -4.33 -26.20 -8.38
C ILE A 944 -4.16 -25.34 -9.63
N ASN A 945 -3.29 -24.34 -9.53
CA ASN A 945 -2.82 -23.52 -10.63
C ASN A 945 -1.34 -23.80 -10.87
N VAL A 946 -1.03 -24.60 -11.90
CA VAL A 946 0.34 -25.04 -12.20
C VAL A 946 1.16 -23.90 -12.80
N ASN A 947 0.52 -22.95 -13.50
CA ASN A 947 1.20 -21.81 -14.10
C ASN A 947 1.78 -20.89 -13.01
N ASP A 948 0.91 -20.51 -12.06
CA ASP A 948 1.27 -19.54 -11.03
C ASP A 948 1.84 -20.20 -9.77
N LYS A 949 1.97 -21.54 -9.76
CA LYS A 949 2.43 -22.34 -8.62
C LYS A 949 1.64 -22.07 -7.35
N LYS A 950 0.30 -22.11 -7.44
CA LYS A 950 -0.61 -21.74 -6.35
C LYS A 950 -1.69 -22.78 -6.10
N LEU A 951 -2.12 -22.81 -4.85
CA LEU A 951 -3.43 -23.32 -4.45
C LEU A 951 -4.36 -22.13 -4.22
N GLU A 952 -5.56 -22.23 -4.77
CA GLU A 952 -6.48 -21.09 -4.79
C GLU A 952 -7.89 -21.54 -4.42
N LEU A 953 -8.51 -20.77 -3.52
CA LEU A 953 -9.91 -20.87 -3.17
C LEU A 953 -10.66 -19.69 -3.80
N PHE A 954 -11.72 -19.99 -4.54
CA PHE A 954 -12.58 -19.02 -5.19
C PHE A 954 -14.03 -19.18 -4.76
N LYS A 955 -14.78 -18.08 -4.82
CA LYS A 955 -16.24 -18.08 -4.86
C LYS A 955 -16.74 -17.54 -6.21
N ALA A 956 -17.75 -18.16 -6.77
CA ALA A 956 -18.49 -17.67 -7.93
C ALA A 956 -19.91 -17.32 -7.50
N VAL A 957 -20.31 -16.05 -7.68
CA VAL A 957 -21.67 -15.58 -7.41
C VAL A 957 -22.14 -14.75 -8.60
N GLY A 958 -23.28 -15.10 -9.19
CA GLY A 958 -23.79 -14.44 -10.39
C GLY A 958 -22.82 -14.48 -11.59
N GLY A 959 -21.98 -15.52 -11.67
CA GLY A 959 -20.97 -15.70 -12.73
C GLY A 959 -19.66 -14.93 -12.49
N THR A 960 -19.58 -14.12 -11.44
CA THR A 960 -18.37 -13.39 -11.08
C THR A 960 -17.48 -14.28 -10.20
N LEU A 961 -16.33 -14.68 -10.73
CA LEU A 961 -15.35 -15.50 -10.02
C LEU A 961 -14.39 -14.61 -9.20
N THR A 962 -14.46 -14.71 -7.87
CA THR A 962 -13.69 -13.89 -6.92
C THR A 962 -12.68 -14.76 -6.16
N PRO A 963 -11.37 -14.48 -6.19
CA PRO A 963 -10.40 -15.14 -5.33
C PRO A 963 -10.65 -14.74 -3.88
N VAL A 964 -10.74 -15.71 -2.97
CA VAL A 964 -11.00 -15.46 -1.55
C VAL A 964 -9.85 -15.85 -0.64
N SER A 965 -9.02 -16.80 -1.07
CA SER A 965 -7.78 -17.14 -0.38
C SER A 965 -6.82 -17.88 -1.33
N SER A 966 -5.51 -17.71 -1.15
CA SER A 966 -4.50 -18.39 -1.98
C SER A 966 -3.21 -18.59 -1.22
N THR A 967 -2.47 -19.66 -1.52
CA THR A 967 -1.14 -19.90 -0.96
C THR A 967 -0.18 -20.42 -2.04
N LEU A 968 1.12 -20.25 -1.82
CA LEU A 968 2.16 -20.81 -2.68
C LEU A 968 2.12 -22.34 -2.61
N PHE A 969 2.17 -22.97 -3.78
CA PHE A 969 2.33 -24.41 -3.93
C PHE A 969 3.43 -24.67 -4.96
N ALA A 970 4.67 -24.51 -4.52
CA ALA A 970 5.87 -24.58 -5.35
C ALA A 970 5.98 -25.91 -6.12
N ASP A 971 5.50 -26.98 -5.51
CA ASP A 971 5.56 -28.34 -6.04
C ASP A 971 4.52 -28.63 -7.13
N ALA A 972 3.61 -27.69 -7.43
CA ALA A 972 2.59 -27.88 -8.48
C ALA A 972 3.24 -28.15 -9.84
N ALA A 973 3.10 -29.35 -10.38
CA ALA A 973 3.74 -29.77 -11.62
C ALA A 973 2.74 -30.36 -12.62
N ALA A 974 2.99 -30.10 -13.90
CA ALA A 974 2.20 -30.67 -14.98
C ALA A 974 2.41 -32.20 -15.04
N GLY A 975 1.35 -32.94 -15.32
CA GLY A 975 1.35 -34.39 -15.42
C GLY A 975 1.41 -35.14 -14.09
N GLN A 976 1.47 -34.44 -12.94
CA GLN A 976 1.45 -35.05 -11.61
C GLN A 976 0.02 -35.18 -11.07
N TRP A 977 -0.22 -36.28 -10.35
CA TRP A 977 -1.46 -36.50 -9.60
C TRP A 977 -1.35 -35.87 -8.21
N TYR A 978 -2.37 -35.11 -7.82
CA TYR A 978 -2.53 -34.57 -6.47
C TYR A 978 -3.90 -34.95 -5.92
N THR A 979 -4.00 -35.19 -4.62
CA THR A 979 -5.28 -35.40 -3.95
C THR A 979 -5.75 -34.09 -3.36
N LEU A 980 -6.82 -33.50 -3.92
CA LEU A 980 -7.45 -32.31 -3.36
C LEU A 980 -8.58 -32.72 -2.43
N LYS A 981 -8.60 -32.17 -1.21
CA LYS A 981 -9.70 -32.33 -0.26
C LYS A 981 -10.18 -30.96 0.24
N ALA A 982 -11.49 -30.75 0.29
CA ALA A 982 -12.12 -29.59 0.90
C ALA A 982 -13.07 -30.04 2.02
N VAL A 983 -12.91 -29.50 3.23
CA VAL A 983 -13.81 -29.74 4.38
C VAL A 983 -14.63 -28.47 4.62
N ILE A 984 -15.95 -28.60 4.60
CA ILE A 984 -16.88 -27.47 4.65
C ILE A 984 -17.84 -27.66 5.83
N LYS A 985 -17.90 -26.66 6.72
CA LYS A 985 -18.88 -26.58 7.81
C LYS A 985 -19.38 -25.14 7.97
N GLY A 986 -20.69 -24.93 7.84
CA GLY A 986 -21.26 -23.59 7.91
C GLY A 986 -20.64 -22.67 6.85
N ASN A 987 -20.01 -21.57 7.26
CA ASN A 987 -19.29 -20.67 6.34
C ASN A 987 -17.76 -20.93 6.29
N ARG A 988 -17.26 -21.90 7.06
CA ARG A 988 -15.83 -22.23 7.17
C ARG A 988 -15.44 -23.31 6.16
N ILE A 989 -14.36 -23.06 5.43
CA ILE A 989 -13.82 -23.91 4.36
C ILE A 989 -12.33 -24.15 4.59
N LEU A 990 -11.95 -25.42 4.64
CA LEU A 990 -10.57 -25.88 4.76
C LEU A 990 -10.15 -26.59 3.46
N GLY A 991 -8.97 -26.27 2.92
CA GLY A 991 -8.42 -26.84 1.70
C GLY A 991 -7.12 -27.60 1.95
N PHE A 992 -7.07 -28.85 1.51
CA PHE A 992 -5.98 -29.79 1.71
C PHE A 992 -5.43 -30.30 0.38
N VAL A 993 -4.12 -30.55 0.34
CA VAL A 993 -3.46 -31.26 -0.76
C VAL A 993 -2.62 -32.39 -0.20
N ASP A 994 -2.82 -33.60 -0.72
CA ASP A 994 -2.11 -34.81 -0.30
C ASP A 994 -2.15 -34.98 1.22
N GLY A 995 -3.34 -34.78 1.80
CA GLY A 995 -3.61 -34.89 3.23
C GLY A 995 -3.17 -33.70 4.09
N GLN A 996 -2.39 -32.76 3.54
CA GLN A 996 -1.86 -31.61 4.28
C GLN A 996 -2.80 -30.40 4.18
N LEU A 997 -3.14 -29.76 5.30
CA LEU A 997 -3.90 -28.51 5.31
C LEU A 997 -3.05 -27.39 4.68
N LYS A 998 -3.58 -26.71 3.67
CA LYS A 998 -2.90 -25.64 2.95
C LYS A 998 -3.61 -24.30 3.06
N LEU A 999 -4.92 -24.31 3.24
CA LEU A 999 -5.76 -23.12 3.18
C LEU A 999 -6.93 -23.20 4.15
N GLU A 1000 -7.26 -22.07 4.75
CA GLU A 1000 -8.44 -21.90 5.58
C GLU A 1000 -9.09 -20.55 5.26
N TRP A 1001 -10.42 -20.55 5.19
CA TRP A 1001 -11.20 -19.34 4.93
C TRP A 1001 -12.61 -19.47 5.48
N THR A 1002 -13.09 -18.41 6.14
CA THR A 1002 -14.50 -18.28 6.55
C THR A 1002 -15.17 -17.23 5.67
N ASN A 1003 -16.28 -17.58 5.03
CA ASN A 1003 -17.04 -16.61 4.25
C ASN A 1003 -17.69 -15.57 5.19
N PRO A 1004 -17.37 -14.28 5.05
CA PRO A 1004 -17.99 -13.24 5.87
C PRO A 1004 -19.48 -13.02 5.54
N GLN A 1005 -19.97 -13.60 4.44
CA GLN A 1005 -21.36 -13.51 3.98
C GLN A 1005 -22.03 -14.88 4.04
N THR A 1006 -23.32 -14.92 4.38
CA THR A 1006 -24.11 -16.16 4.34
C THR A 1006 -24.64 -16.38 2.92
N GLU A 1007 -23.80 -16.96 2.07
CA GLU A 1007 -24.09 -17.24 0.66
C GLU A 1007 -23.57 -18.62 0.25
N LEU A 1008 -24.18 -19.21 -0.79
CA LEU A 1008 -23.84 -20.57 -1.28
C LEU A 1008 -23.81 -21.59 -0.12
N THR A 1009 -24.91 -21.72 0.62
CA THR A 1009 -24.97 -22.53 1.86
C THR A 1009 -25.15 -24.03 1.61
N ALA A 1010 -25.62 -24.42 0.42
CA ALA A 1010 -25.77 -25.81 -0.01
C ALA A 1010 -25.63 -25.96 -1.52
N GLY A 1011 -25.24 -27.13 -2.00
CA GLY A 1011 -25.27 -27.50 -3.42
C GLY A 1011 -24.50 -28.78 -3.74
N LYS A 1012 -24.39 -29.11 -5.03
CA LYS A 1012 -23.71 -30.30 -5.55
C LYS A 1012 -22.19 -30.21 -5.44
N ILE A 1013 -21.50 -31.31 -5.76
CA ILE A 1013 -20.06 -31.27 -6.05
C ILE A 1013 -19.80 -31.18 -7.56
N GLY A 1014 -18.54 -30.95 -7.92
CA GLY A 1014 -18.14 -31.07 -9.31
C GLY A 1014 -16.65 -30.93 -9.55
N PHE A 1015 -16.28 -30.89 -10.82
CA PHE A 1015 -14.93 -30.59 -11.27
C PHE A 1015 -14.97 -29.42 -12.25
N ARG A 1016 -13.92 -28.61 -12.21
CA ARG A 1016 -13.73 -27.50 -13.15
C ARG A 1016 -12.29 -27.42 -13.61
N THR A 1017 -12.11 -27.15 -14.90
CA THR A 1017 -10.81 -26.89 -15.50
C THR A 1017 -10.96 -25.91 -16.66
N THR A 1018 -9.91 -25.13 -16.93
CA THR A 1018 -9.81 -24.30 -18.14
C THR A 1018 -9.07 -24.99 -19.28
N SER A 1019 -8.64 -26.24 -19.09
CA SER A 1019 -7.66 -26.88 -19.95
C SER A 1019 -8.15 -28.20 -20.50
N GLN A 1020 -7.86 -28.43 -21.78
CA GLN A 1020 -8.07 -29.73 -22.42
C GLN A 1020 -7.14 -30.76 -21.78
N ASN A 1021 -7.64 -31.97 -21.58
CA ASN A 1021 -6.97 -33.15 -21.03
C ASN A 1021 -6.65 -33.11 -19.53
N ALA A 1022 -7.29 -32.23 -18.75
CA ALA A 1022 -7.25 -32.39 -17.29
C ALA A 1022 -8.01 -33.65 -16.89
N VAL A 1023 -7.44 -34.40 -15.95
CA VAL A 1023 -7.91 -35.72 -15.56
C VAL A 1023 -8.27 -35.72 -14.07
N PHE A 1024 -9.37 -36.36 -13.72
CA PHE A 1024 -9.91 -36.46 -12.37
C PHE A 1024 -10.23 -37.91 -12.06
N ASP A 1025 -9.98 -38.31 -10.81
CA ASP A 1025 -10.16 -39.68 -10.38
C ASP A 1025 -10.48 -39.76 -8.88
N ASN A 1026 -11.01 -40.89 -8.42
CA ASN A 1026 -11.27 -41.18 -7.00
C ASN A 1026 -12.08 -40.08 -6.29
N ALA A 1027 -13.20 -39.66 -6.89
CA ALA A 1027 -14.13 -38.72 -6.29
C ALA A 1027 -14.76 -39.36 -5.05
N ARG A 1028 -14.75 -38.66 -3.92
CA ARG A 1028 -15.34 -39.13 -2.66
C ARG A 1028 -15.95 -37.99 -1.87
N VAL A 1029 -17.11 -38.23 -1.28
CA VAL A 1029 -17.77 -37.30 -0.36
C VAL A 1029 -18.13 -38.03 0.93
N THR A 1030 -17.80 -37.42 2.06
CA THR A 1030 -18.12 -37.93 3.39
C THR A 1030 -18.86 -36.87 4.20
N GLY A 1031 -19.64 -37.30 5.19
CA GLY A 1031 -20.10 -36.40 6.25
C GLY A 1031 -18.94 -35.95 7.14
N ILE A 1032 -19.17 -34.95 7.97
CA ILE A 1032 -18.19 -34.45 8.96
C ILE A 1032 -18.71 -34.68 10.38
N HIS A 1033 -17.82 -34.85 11.35
CA HIS A 1033 -18.18 -34.93 12.78
C HIS A 1033 -17.46 -33.87 13.63
N LYS A 1034 -18.05 -33.55 14.78
CA LYS A 1034 -17.50 -32.60 15.76
C LYS A 1034 -16.47 -33.32 16.62
N VAL A 1035 -15.22 -32.86 16.62
CA VAL A 1035 -14.18 -33.40 17.51
C VAL A 1035 -14.27 -32.66 18.85
N THR A 1036 -14.40 -33.39 19.97
CA THR A 1036 -14.44 -32.78 21.31
C THR A 1036 -13.07 -32.23 21.73
N ALA A 1037 -13.06 -31.02 22.30
CA ALA A 1037 -11.88 -30.20 22.59
C ALA A 1037 -10.79 -30.86 23.47
N ASN A 1038 -11.08 -31.94 24.20
CA ASN A 1038 -10.05 -32.71 24.94
C ASN A 1038 -9.13 -33.53 24.05
N ALA A 1039 -9.41 -33.62 22.74
CA ALA A 1039 -8.54 -34.25 21.76
C ALA A 1039 -7.59 -33.25 21.05
N LEU A 1040 -7.52 -31.97 21.46
CA LEU A 1040 -6.82 -30.92 20.69
C LEU A 1040 -5.69 -30.18 21.40
N LYS A 1041 -5.19 -30.75 22.51
CA LYS A 1041 -3.87 -30.35 23.05
C LYS A 1041 -2.72 -31.28 22.60
N THR A 1042 -3.01 -32.27 21.76
CA THR A 1042 -2.02 -33.25 21.27
C THR A 1042 -2.36 -33.80 19.88
N VAL A 1043 -2.81 -32.96 18.95
CA VAL A 1043 -2.99 -33.35 17.53
C VAL A 1043 -2.23 -32.37 16.62
N THR A 1044 -0.93 -32.29 16.83
CA THR A 1044 -0.04 -32.73 15.74
C THR A 1044 0.18 -34.20 16.00
N GLN A 1045 -0.65 -35.06 15.42
CA GLN A 1045 -0.36 -36.49 15.43
C GLN A 1045 0.87 -36.62 14.54
N ASP A 1046 2.03 -36.61 15.19
CA ASP A 1046 3.31 -36.94 14.63
C ASP A 1046 3.15 -38.40 14.20
N VAL A 1047 2.65 -38.64 12.99
CA VAL A 1047 2.52 -39.96 12.40
C VAL A 1047 3.32 -39.93 11.12
N TYR A 1048 4.38 -40.72 11.08
CA TYR A 1048 5.17 -40.87 9.88
C TYR A 1048 4.68 -42.11 9.14
N GLU A 1049 4.28 -41.98 7.87
CA GLU A 1049 3.86 -43.10 7.02
C GLU A 1049 4.81 -43.28 5.83
N ALA A 1050 5.17 -44.53 5.55
CA ALA A 1050 5.94 -44.91 4.38
C ALA A 1050 5.29 -46.09 3.65
N VAL A 1051 5.42 -46.11 2.32
CA VAL A 1051 4.81 -47.13 1.45
C VAL A 1051 5.84 -47.66 0.44
N THR A 1052 5.94 -48.98 0.24
CA THR A 1052 6.80 -49.57 -0.79
C THR A 1052 6.15 -49.46 -2.18
N PRO A 1053 6.92 -49.61 -3.29
CA PRO A 1053 6.35 -49.65 -4.64
C PRO A 1053 5.28 -50.74 -4.84
N GLU A 1054 5.40 -51.83 -4.09
CA GLU A 1054 4.45 -52.94 -4.08
C GLU A 1054 3.22 -52.64 -3.20
N GLY A 1055 3.15 -51.50 -2.50
CA GLY A 1055 1.98 -51.06 -1.74
C GLY A 1055 1.97 -51.43 -0.25
N ASN A 1056 3.07 -51.97 0.30
CA ASN A 1056 3.20 -52.28 1.74
C ASN A 1056 3.39 -51.00 2.55
N ARG A 1057 2.76 -50.86 3.72
CA ARG A 1057 2.70 -49.62 4.50
C ARG A 1057 3.23 -49.78 5.91
N LEU A 1058 3.98 -48.80 6.41
CA LEU A 1058 4.35 -48.65 7.81
C LEU A 1058 3.98 -47.25 8.31
N SER A 1059 3.25 -47.19 9.42
CA SER A 1059 2.92 -45.97 10.14
C SER A 1059 3.58 -45.99 11.53
N LEU A 1060 4.23 -44.90 11.90
CA LEU A 1060 4.96 -44.71 13.16
C LEU A 1060 4.26 -43.66 14.02
N SER A 1061 3.99 -43.94 15.29
CA SER A 1061 3.42 -42.94 16.20
C SER A 1061 4.05 -43.01 17.60
N PRO A 1062 4.70 -41.93 18.09
CA PRO A 1062 4.90 -40.63 17.43
C PRO A 1062 5.98 -40.66 16.31
N GLY A 1063 5.90 -39.81 15.29
CA GLY A 1063 6.83 -39.73 14.16
C GLY A 1063 8.24 -39.24 14.54
N SER A 1064 8.34 -38.48 15.64
CA SER A 1064 9.60 -38.03 16.25
C SER A 1064 9.64 -38.43 17.74
N PRO A 1065 9.93 -39.70 18.07
CA PRO A 1065 9.88 -40.17 19.47
C PRO A 1065 10.98 -39.56 20.34
N LEU A 1066 10.69 -39.34 21.62
CA LEU A 1066 11.70 -38.98 22.62
C LEU A 1066 12.45 -40.22 23.11
N ALA A 1067 13.69 -40.06 23.58
CA ALA A 1067 14.41 -41.15 24.23
C ALA A 1067 13.64 -41.64 25.48
N GLY A 1068 13.33 -42.94 25.53
CA GLY A 1068 12.52 -43.59 26.56
C GLY A 1068 11.01 -43.56 26.33
N GLU A 1069 10.52 -42.97 25.24
CA GLU A 1069 9.11 -42.96 24.84
C GLU A 1069 8.77 -44.14 23.93
N THR A 1070 7.58 -44.71 24.04
CA THR A 1070 7.16 -45.82 23.18
C THR A 1070 6.75 -45.33 21.79
N LEU A 1071 7.50 -45.77 20.77
CA LEU A 1071 7.13 -45.70 19.36
C LEU A 1071 6.26 -46.90 18.98
N THR A 1072 5.03 -46.66 18.53
CA THR A 1072 4.15 -47.70 17.98
C THR A 1072 4.38 -47.83 16.48
N LEU A 1073 4.78 -49.02 16.04
CA LEU A 1073 4.89 -49.42 14.65
C LEU A 1073 3.58 -50.10 14.23
N THR A 1074 2.86 -49.55 13.25
CA THR A 1074 1.69 -50.20 12.64
C THR A 1074 1.99 -50.51 11.20
N ALA A 1075 1.99 -51.78 10.82
CA ALA A 1075 2.32 -52.23 9.48
C ALA A 1075 1.11 -52.85 8.79
N GLU A 1076 0.97 -52.62 7.48
CA GLU A 1076 -0.07 -53.21 6.65
C GLU A 1076 0.56 -53.73 5.35
N GLY A 1077 0.30 -55.00 5.03
CA GLY A 1077 0.74 -55.57 3.77
C GLY A 1077 -0.18 -55.20 2.61
N HIS A 1078 0.37 -55.10 1.41
CA HIS A 1078 -0.41 -54.88 0.20
C HIS A 1078 -1.44 -56.00 0.00
N ASN A 1079 -2.70 -55.61 -0.26
CA ASN A 1079 -3.86 -56.49 -0.42
C ASN A 1079 -4.14 -57.42 0.78
N GLN A 1080 -3.61 -57.11 1.96
CA GLN A 1080 -3.68 -57.95 3.16
C GLN A 1080 -5.12 -58.32 3.57
N SER A 1081 -6.03 -57.34 3.46
CA SER A 1081 -7.44 -57.42 3.87
C SER A 1081 -8.41 -57.73 2.72
N LEU A 1082 -7.91 -57.91 1.48
CA LEU A 1082 -8.74 -58.23 0.32
C LEU A 1082 -9.04 -59.73 0.27
N ALA A 1083 -10.30 -60.08 0.01
CA ALA A 1083 -10.69 -61.46 -0.21
C ALA A 1083 -10.15 -61.95 -1.58
N PRO A 1084 -9.56 -63.16 -1.65
CA PRO A 1084 -9.07 -63.71 -2.91
C PRO A 1084 -10.24 -63.98 -3.87
N VAL A 1085 -10.03 -63.67 -5.14
CA VAL A 1085 -11.00 -63.81 -6.24
C VAL A 1085 -10.66 -65.02 -7.11
N ALA A 1086 -9.38 -65.40 -7.24
CA ALA A 1086 -8.94 -66.57 -8.01
C ALA A 1086 -7.62 -67.19 -7.51
N PRO A 1087 -7.34 -68.48 -7.81
CA PRO A 1087 -6.02 -69.07 -7.57
C PRO A 1087 -4.93 -68.27 -8.29
N GLY A 1088 -3.87 -67.91 -7.55
CA GLY A 1088 -2.78 -67.06 -8.03
C GLY A 1088 -2.81 -65.62 -7.53
N ASP A 1089 -3.88 -65.19 -6.83
CA ASP A 1089 -3.91 -63.87 -6.19
C ASP A 1089 -2.78 -63.73 -5.16
N GLU A 1090 -2.26 -62.52 -4.99
CA GLU A 1090 -1.07 -62.24 -4.19
C GLU A 1090 -1.38 -61.20 -3.11
N ARG A 1091 -0.85 -61.41 -1.91
CA ARG A 1091 -0.86 -60.44 -0.83
C ARG A 1091 0.47 -60.45 -0.08
N TYR A 1092 0.67 -59.44 0.75
CA TYR A 1092 1.76 -59.39 1.71
C TYR A 1092 1.21 -59.29 3.13
N TYR A 1093 2.00 -59.73 4.12
CA TYR A 1093 1.73 -59.45 5.52
C TYR A 1093 3.03 -59.12 6.27
N PRO A 1094 3.01 -58.24 7.29
CA PRO A 1094 4.19 -57.91 8.07
C PRO A 1094 4.68 -59.11 8.90
N GLU A 1095 5.94 -59.49 8.74
CA GLU A 1095 6.53 -60.63 9.44
C GLU A 1095 7.31 -60.17 10.68
N ALA A 1096 8.27 -59.26 10.52
CA ALA A 1096 9.19 -58.86 11.57
C ALA A 1096 9.71 -57.43 11.35
N TRP A 1097 10.28 -56.84 12.40
CA TRP A 1097 10.94 -55.54 12.36
C TRP A 1097 12.27 -55.56 13.11
N SER A 1098 13.19 -54.66 12.74
CA SER A 1098 14.44 -54.41 13.44
C SER A 1098 14.82 -52.92 13.41
N SER A 1099 15.62 -52.49 14.38
CA SER A 1099 16.24 -51.16 14.42
C SER A 1099 17.76 -51.28 14.24
N THR A 1100 18.42 -50.19 13.82
CA THR A 1100 19.89 -50.06 13.91
C THR A 1100 20.37 -49.78 15.34
N GLU A 1101 19.46 -49.60 16.31
CA GLU A 1101 19.80 -49.63 17.74
C GLU A 1101 20.11 -51.06 18.17
N ASP A 1102 21.25 -51.26 18.84
CA ASP A 1102 21.77 -52.59 19.15
C ASP A 1102 20.80 -53.39 20.05
N GLY A 1103 20.47 -54.61 19.63
CA GLY A 1103 19.55 -55.49 20.33
C GLY A 1103 18.05 -55.21 20.15
N MET A 1104 17.65 -54.23 19.34
CA MET A 1104 16.24 -53.86 19.15
C MET A 1104 15.64 -54.48 17.87
N ALA A 1105 14.88 -55.57 18.03
CA ALA A 1105 14.11 -56.22 16.97
C ALA A 1105 12.92 -56.99 17.55
N GLY A 1106 11.92 -57.29 16.72
CA GLY A 1106 10.74 -58.03 17.17
C GLY A 1106 9.82 -58.49 16.04
N VAL A 1107 8.71 -59.12 16.44
CA VAL A 1107 7.61 -59.50 15.55
C VAL A 1107 6.37 -58.67 15.87
N PHE A 1108 5.46 -58.57 14.92
CA PHE A 1108 4.20 -57.85 15.13
C PHE A 1108 3.19 -58.71 15.90
N THR A 1109 2.45 -58.07 16.79
CA THR A 1109 1.24 -58.63 17.41
C THR A 1109 0.05 -58.33 16.51
N VAL A 1110 -0.78 -59.34 16.24
CA VAL A 1110 -1.91 -59.22 15.30
C VAL A 1110 -3.23 -59.24 16.06
N THR A 1111 -4.01 -58.17 15.94
CA THR A 1111 -5.39 -58.09 16.48
C THR A 1111 -6.30 -57.52 15.39
N ASP A 1112 -7.39 -58.21 15.05
CA ASP A 1112 -8.33 -57.82 13.99
C ASP A 1112 -7.64 -57.45 12.66
N GLU A 1113 -6.67 -58.26 12.23
CA GLU A 1113 -5.84 -58.08 11.03
C GLU A 1113 -4.88 -56.87 11.03
N VAL A 1114 -4.79 -56.13 12.15
CA VAL A 1114 -3.83 -55.03 12.33
C VAL A 1114 -2.55 -55.53 12.98
N TYR A 1115 -1.41 -55.23 12.36
CA TYR A 1115 -0.08 -55.68 12.82
C TYR A 1115 0.61 -54.54 13.54
N GLN A 1116 0.81 -54.69 14.86
CA GLN A 1116 1.44 -53.66 15.69
C GLN A 1116 2.64 -54.17 16.48
N ALA A 1117 3.64 -53.33 16.63
CA ALA A 1117 4.77 -53.56 17.51
C ALA A 1117 5.16 -52.28 18.26
N ALA A 1118 5.81 -52.44 19.41
CA ALA A 1118 6.33 -51.34 20.20
C ALA A 1118 7.86 -51.32 20.15
N TYR A 1119 8.42 -50.16 19.86
CA TYR A 1119 9.85 -49.87 19.91
C TYR A 1119 10.09 -48.74 20.90
N VAL A 1120 10.99 -48.91 21.86
CA VAL A 1120 11.32 -47.89 22.87
C VAL A 1120 12.79 -47.52 22.70
N PRO A 1121 13.13 -46.44 21.99
CA PRO A 1121 14.52 -46.05 21.81
C PRO A 1121 15.13 -45.63 23.15
N THR A 1122 16.31 -46.13 23.49
CA THR A 1122 16.91 -45.89 24.81
C THR A 1122 17.84 -44.68 24.84
N ALA A 1123 18.30 -44.22 23.67
CA ALA A 1123 19.20 -43.07 23.54
C ALA A 1123 18.78 -42.12 22.42
N VAL A 1124 19.26 -40.87 22.53
CA VAL A 1124 19.11 -39.84 21.49
C VAL A 1124 20.02 -40.18 20.32
N GLY A 1125 19.49 -40.15 19.10
CA GLY A 1125 20.22 -40.51 17.89
C GLY A 1125 19.33 -40.69 16.67
N ASP A 1126 19.97 -40.90 15.51
CA ASP A 1126 19.29 -41.27 14.28
C ASP A 1126 19.35 -42.79 14.11
N TYR A 1127 18.19 -43.43 13.90
CA TYR A 1127 18.06 -44.88 13.76
C TYR A 1127 17.26 -45.25 12.51
N LYS A 1128 17.47 -46.45 11.98
CA LYS A 1128 16.67 -47.01 10.88
C LYS A 1128 15.80 -48.15 11.40
N ILE A 1129 14.49 -48.06 11.19
CA ILE A 1129 13.55 -49.17 11.38
C ILE A 1129 13.37 -49.89 10.05
N THR A 1130 13.61 -51.19 10.03
CA THR A 1130 13.37 -52.06 8.88
C THR A 1130 12.20 -52.99 9.20
N VAL A 1131 11.18 -53.03 8.33
CA VAL A 1131 10.07 -53.97 8.42
C VAL A 1131 10.10 -54.91 7.23
N ILE A 1132 9.99 -56.21 7.49
CA ILE A 1132 9.97 -57.27 6.48
C ILE A 1132 8.53 -57.73 6.29
N TYR A 1133 8.07 -57.76 5.04
CA TYR A 1133 6.75 -58.25 4.63
C TYR A 1133 6.92 -59.55 3.85
N ARG A 1134 6.20 -60.60 4.25
CA ARG A 1134 6.22 -61.88 3.54
C ARG A 1134 5.10 -61.95 2.52
N LYS A 1135 5.44 -62.42 1.32
CA LYS A 1135 4.47 -62.63 0.24
C LYS A 1135 3.73 -63.95 0.42
N GLN A 1136 2.40 -63.91 0.27
CA GLN A 1136 1.53 -65.06 0.18
C GLN A 1136 0.82 -65.11 -1.18
N VAL A 1137 0.57 -66.33 -1.66
CA VAL A 1137 -0.20 -66.59 -2.89
C VAL A 1137 -1.38 -67.50 -2.56
N TRP A 1138 -2.56 -67.18 -3.12
CA TRP A 1138 -3.76 -67.98 -2.94
C TRP A 1138 -3.72 -69.23 -3.81
N ASP A 1139 -3.80 -70.42 -3.22
CA ASP A 1139 -3.75 -71.69 -3.96
C ASP A 1139 -5.12 -72.18 -4.47
N GLY A 1140 -6.19 -71.45 -4.16
CA GLY A 1140 -7.58 -71.83 -4.40
C GLY A 1140 -8.34 -72.27 -3.15
N THR A 1141 -7.65 -72.54 -2.04
CA THR A 1141 -8.25 -72.95 -0.76
C THR A 1141 -7.69 -72.21 0.45
N ALA A 1142 -6.42 -71.82 0.43
CA ALA A 1142 -5.77 -71.06 1.49
C ALA A 1142 -4.67 -70.14 0.93
N TRP A 1143 -4.30 -69.14 1.74
CA TRP A 1143 -3.11 -68.32 1.48
C TRP A 1143 -1.87 -69.11 1.90
N ALA A 1144 -0.94 -69.34 0.98
CA ALA A 1144 0.31 -70.05 1.23
C ALA A 1144 1.52 -69.09 1.19
N ASP A 1145 2.41 -69.21 2.17
CA ASP A 1145 3.67 -68.46 2.23
C ASP A 1145 4.59 -68.82 1.06
N THR A 1146 5.30 -67.82 0.57
CA THR A 1146 6.41 -67.99 -0.38
C THR A 1146 7.74 -67.62 0.29
N GLU A 1147 8.86 -67.97 -0.35
CA GLU A 1147 10.19 -67.52 0.12
C GLU A 1147 10.48 -66.04 -0.22
N LEU A 1148 9.57 -65.34 -0.91
CA LEU A 1148 9.77 -63.94 -1.30
C LEU A 1148 9.33 -62.99 -0.19
N THR A 1149 10.19 -62.01 0.08
CA THR A 1149 9.93 -60.93 1.04
C THR A 1149 10.15 -59.57 0.41
N ASP A 1150 9.35 -58.59 0.80
CA ASP A 1150 9.61 -57.16 0.59
C ASP A 1150 10.07 -56.51 1.90
N SER A 1151 10.79 -55.40 1.83
CA SER A 1151 11.28 -54.71 3.02
C SER A 1151 11.12 -53.21 2.91
N LEU A 1152 10.62 -52.58 3.97
CA LEU A 1152 10.47 -51.14 4.07
C LEU A 1152 11.42 -50.61 5.15
N ILE A 1153 12.25 -49.61 4.81
CA ILE A 1153 13.22 -48.99 5.71
C ILE A 1153 12.81 -47.54 5.94
N VAL A 1154 12.70 -47.14 7.21
CA VAL A 1154 12.36 -45.78 7.64
C VAL A 1154 13.45 -45.22 8.55
N ASP A 1155 13.87 -43.99 8.26
CA ASP A 1155 14.75 -43.21 9.13
C ASP A 1155 13.93 -42.53 10.23
N ILE A 1156 14.34 -42.69 11.48
CA ILE A 1156 13.74 -42.01 12.65
C ILE A 1156 14.80 -41.22 13.40
N LYS A 1157 14.41 -40.05 13.89
CA LYS A 1157 15.25 -39.18 14.73
C LYS A 1157 14.70 -39.13 16.15
N VAL A 1158 15.46 -39.67 17.09
CA VAL A 1158 15.10 -39.68 18.52
C VAL A 1158 15.70 -38.44 19.18
N ILE A 1159 14.86 -37.65 19.84
CA ILE A 1159 15.26 -36.38 20.48
C ILE A 1159 15.20 -36.47 22.02
N PRO A 1160 15.95 -35.61 22.75
CA PRO A 1160 15.98 -35.66 24.21
C PRO A 1160 14.64 -35.25 24.82
N LYS A 1161 14.22 -35.94 25.90
CA LYS A 1161 13.07 -35.55 26.71
C LYS A 1161 13.33 -34.17 27.36
N PRO A 1162 12.41 -33.18 27.26
CA PRO A 1162 12.56 -31.90 27.94
C PRO A 1162 12.71 -32.10 29.45
N ALA A 1163 13.56 -31.31 30.11
CA ALA A 1163 13.66 -31.33 31.56
C ALA A 1163 12.34 -30.82 32.17
N ASP A 1164 11.65 -31.67 32.91
CA ASP A 1164 10.46 -31.28 33.66
C ASP A 1164 10.83 -30.16 34.65
N ALA A 1165 10.16 -29.01 34.56
CA ALA A 1165 10.19 -28.01 35.62
C ALA A 1165 9.44 -28.62 36.82
N GLU A 1166 10.17 -29.19 37.77
CA GLU A 1166 9.61 -29.69 39.01
C GLU A 1166 8.89 -28.56 39.76
N GLY A 1167 7.64 -28.86 40.10
CA GLY A 1167 6.73 -27.95 40.77
C GLY A 1167 7.15 -27.65 42.20
N ASP A 1168 6.91 -26.38 42.57
CA ASP A 1168 6.71 -25.95 43.94
C ASP A 1168 5.62 -26.82 44.58
N SER A 1169 6.04 -27.68 45.50
CA SER A 1169 5.18 -28.44 46.39
C SER A 1169 5.57 -28.09 47.81
N THR A 1170 4.99 -27.01 48.34
CA THR A 1170 4.86 -26.85 49.79
C THR A 1170 3.41 -26.69 50.17
N THR A 1171 2.93 -27.76 50.80
CA THR A 1171 1.62 -28.00 51.40
C THR A 1171 1.31 -27.05 52.55
N GLU A 1172 0.04 -26.66 52.67
CA GLU A 1172 -0.58 -26.22 53.92
C GLU A 1172 -0.22 -27.16 55.09
N GLN A 1173 0.33 -26.59 56.16
CA GLN A 1173 0.15 -27.11 57.51
C GLN A 1173 -0.21 -25.94 58.44
N ASP A 1174 -1.33 -26.10 59.14
CA ASP A 1174 -1.79 -25.24 60.22
C ASP A 1174 -0.73 -25.04 61.33
N PRO A 1175 -0.71 -23.88 62.01
CA PRO A 1175 0.17 -23.65 63.14
C PRO A 1175 -0.37 -24.30 64.44
N PRO A 1176 0.45 -25.04 65.21
CA PRO A 1176 0.15 -25.32 66.61
C PRO A 1176 0.67 -24.18 67.51
N VAL A 1177 -0.29 -23.52 68.16
CA VAL A 1177 -0.34 -23.13 69.58
C VAL A 1177 0.96 -23.22 70.42
N LEU A 1178 1.30 -22.07 71.04
CA LEU A 1178 2.05 -21.80 72.29
C LEU A 1178 3.56 -22.13 72.38
N GLY A 1179 4.32 -21.11 72.79
CA GLY A 1179 5.70 -21.19 73.28
C GLY A 1179 6.43 -19.86 73.21
#